data_AF-A0A7Y0JPB6-F1
#
_entry.id   AF-A0A7Y0JPB6-F1
#
_cell.length_a   1.000
_cell.length_b   1.000
_cell.length_c   1.000
_cell.angle_alpha   90.00
_cell.angle_beta   90.00
_cell.angle_gamma   90.00
#
_symmetry.space_group_name_H-M   'P 1'
#
loop_
_entity.id
_entity.type
_entity.pdbx_description
1 polymer ?
#
loop_
_entity_poly.entity_id
_entity_poly.type
_entity_poly.pdbx_seq_one_letter_code
_entity_poly.pdbx_strand_id
1 'polypeptide(L)'
;MRRPKALPAIAVLAAVTILATTAQPAIAATPTPSDTRASEGSAPVTEAPATDTPALVDDVADPVDATIAPDQAAKAHLAGHRDRYKISDPAGTLTTASVETEGERETVRLDQRYKGLPVFGAQYVVRAEKAAGKRTVTGTSGTYFTNLDVDTAGTTIPTAIAVSRAVDEVRKSLHPGAAVVASAPGAAADLAGTDQGLVVMPTGTGVLARRVLVKGKDAVTGQPVLRDVYVGATNGVPLLSVSRIKSFVAGQQAVALAADGKAAAPQTRTTTLPAGNGTVPVVGQGTTLHGATVSLPLVKSDTGSYLMKDQTHSAPLTTWDARGRDYYDLLGDQWPEGLAPFASPSTKLGADLTDAGAVDAGWDAAKVFEWYRDKLGRNSLDGAGMPIDSIVGITYGGSPWVNAYWDGTRMVYGSGDAEYLPLAADPDVVGHEMTHGVVEHTASLVYAGQPGALNEAIADYFGNAIDVDASGTSMSDPQASLIGGDLCRTLAPAQCALRDLDDGATTADFQHLIDTPSMDDGGVHLNSTIVSGALWDLRQALGKTVADKIVYRALTDYLTPMSDFVDARDAVLASAKSYRLSKKDLKVVQTAFDSRGITAKWKANLYGKGTDVLIDRLNTGVYADMKASTAGGWFAVPRSDANRTQPTSIWVGRTNGKGTPYRISPDDGTIHSFPHTDGKRVVWLSIGLDPSSPTGETNRILSAPVGGGPVKELYSSPERVDGVGFDGDVVTWSQYDPAQGYLDVVRYLRGSSPTVHTLAHPGWAGSATAPSVKNGKISYIRYENYTQPDANGRWWSLGVEVYDLATGRTTYAGGDAGAERMSYPDLSGTGVAWMTDRDYGTIVDGEWTQGAYYDSVRLFDFATRTSHLLFDENSPQAIRADTVALSDTTLTVTEEAPVKAWLDSGGYPDNALNPKLKQYTFQGRYIGPASCSPGAQMYAAAGAGREVVYMDSSASGFGLAYAPGAKSCK
;
A
#
# COMPACT_ATOMS: atom_id res chain seq x y z
N MET A 1 -12.16 -0.11 -62.66
CA MET A 1 -11.27 0.04 -63.83
C MET A 1 -10.04 0.83 -63.42
N ARG A 2 -8.86 0.31 -63.76
CA ARG A 2 -7.57 0.99 -64.04
C ARG A 2 -7.10 2.16 -63.13
N ARG A 3 -6.14 1.82 -62.25
CA ARG A 3 -4.80 2.47 -62.03
C ARG A 3 -4.15 2.96 -63.36
N PRO A 4 -3.01 3.71 -63.44
CA PRO A 4 -2.08 4.25 -62.39
C PRO A 4 -1.30 5.58 -62.76
N LYS A 5 -0.24 5.90 -61.96
CA LYS A 5 1.09 6.52 -62.33
C LYS A 5 1.13 8.04 -62.63
N ALA A 6 2.20 8.82 -62.36
CA ALA A 6 3.61 8.59 -62.06
C ALA A 6 4.22 9.84 -61.34
N LEU A 7 5.34 9.63 -60.63
CA LEU A 7 6.40 10.62 -60.34
C LEU A 7 7.16 10.95 -61.65
N PRO A 8 7.94 12.05 -61.76
CA PRO A 8 9.38 11.89 -61.54
C PRO A 8 10.19 13.14 -61.10
N ALA A 9 11.41 12.83 -60.63
CA ALA A 9 12.71 13.43 -60.96
C ALA A 9 13.26 14.69 -60.26
N ILE A 10 14.38 14.39 -59.62
CA ILE A 10 15.52 15.18 -59.15
C ILE A 10 16.23 15.93 -60.30
N ALA A 11 16.77 17.11 -60.01
CA ALA A 11 17.91 17.70 -60.72
C ALA A 11 18.91 18.33 -59.71
N VAL A 12 20.19 18.06 -59.93
CA VAL A 12 21.38 18.49 -59.18
C VAL A 12 22.24 19.41 -60.07
N LEU A 13 23.14 20.18 -59.44
CA LEU A 13 24.25 21.05 -59.92
C LEU A 13 23.94 22.56 -59.89
N ALA A 14 24.85 23.46 -59.51
CA ALA A 14 26.17 23.41 -58.88
C ALA A 14 26.53 24.83 -58.38
N ALA A 15 27.56 24.90 -57.53
CA ALA A 15 28.01 26.03 -56.72
C ALA A 15 28.67 27.21 -57.47
N VAL A 16 28.63 28.41 -56.88
CA VAL A 16 29.77 29.36 -56.76
C VAL A 16 29.63 30.16 -55.45
N THR A 17 30.74 30.24 -54.71
CA THR A 17 30.99 30.93 -53.43
C THR A 17 31.25 32.44 -53.61
N ILE A 18 30.98 33.25 -52.57
CA ILE A 18 31.85 34.35 -52.06
C ILE A 18 31.38 34.75 -50.64
N LEU A 19 32.37 34.97 -49.77
CA LEU A 19 32.31 35.29 -48.34
C LEU A 19 31.59 36.61 -48.00
N ALA A 20 30.84 36.61 -46.90
CA ALA A 20 30.82 37.71 -45.93
C ALA A 20 30.38 37.20 -44.56
N THR A 21 31.25 37.42 -43.56
CA THR A 21 31.08 37.03 -42.15
C THR A 21 30.19 38.02 -41.40
N THR A 22 29.04 37.57 -40.90
CA THR A 22 28.36 38.16 -39.74
C THR A 22 27.71 37.03 -38.93
N ALA A 23 28.08 36.90 -37.67
CA ALA A 23 27.51 35.94 -36.74
C ALA A 23 25.99 36.15 -36.60
N GLN A 24 25.21 35.13 -36.97
CA GLN A 24 23.80 35.02 -36.61
C GLN A 24 23.64 34.04 -35.45
N PRO A 25 22.73 34.30 -34.50
CA PRO A 25 22.43 33.37 -33.43
C PRO A 25 21.85 32.09 -34.03
N ALA A 26 22.34 30.94 -33.57
CA ALA A 26 21.79 29.64 -33.91
C ALA A 26 20.31 29.60 -33.46
N ILE A 27 19.41 29.69 -34.43
CA ILE A 27 18.00 29.35 -34.23
C ILE A 27 17.99 27.83 -34.02
N ALA A 28 17.98 27.42 -32.76
CA ALA A 28 17.71 26.03 -32.40
C ALA A 28 16.31 25.70 -32.93
N ALA A 29 16.24 24.67 -33.77
CA ALA A 29 14.99 24.15 -34.30
C ALA A 29 14.04 23.81 -33.14
N THR A 30 12.80 24.26 -33.24
CA THR A 30 11.70 23.80 -32.39
C THR A 30 11.62 22.28 -32.45
N PRO A 31 11.64 21.54 -31.33
CA PRO A 31 11.32 20.13 -31.36
C PRO A 31 9.85 19.99 -31.77
N THR A 32 9.62 19.44 -32.95
CA THR A 32 8.31 18.96 -33.37
C THR A 32 7.86 17.89 -32.37
N PRO A 33 6.60 17.88 -31.89
CA PRO A 33 6.08 16.77 -31.10
C PRO A 33 6.27 15.49 -31.93
N SER A 34 7.13 14.59 -31.47
CA SER A 34 7.30 13.31 -32.11
C SER A 34 6.00 12.53 -31.95
N ASP A 35 5.32 12.36 -33.07
CA ASP A 35 4.18 11.47 -33.21
C ASP A 35 4.66 10.00 -33.12
N THR A 36 3.76 9.11 -32.67
CA THR A 36 3.90 7.65 -32.44
C THR A 36 4.45 7.16 -31.08
N ARG A 37 3.53 6.91 -30.14
CA ARG A 37 3.14 5.54 -29.73
C ARG A 37 1.76 5.58 -29.06
N ALA A 38 1.03 4.47 -29.21
CA ALA A 38 -0.27 4.20 -28.61
C ALA A 38 -0.27 4.52 -27.11
N SER A 39 -1.46 4.72 -26.52
CA SER A 39 -1.59 4.75 -25.06
C SER A 39 -1.03 3.44 -24.51
N GLU A 40 0.19 3.47 -23.99
CA GLU A 40 0.78 2.38 -23.23
C GLU A 40 -0.03 2.29 -21.93
N GLY A 41 -1.03 1.42 -21.92
CA GLY A 41 -1.76 1.11 -20.70
C GLY A 41 -0.84 0.28 -19.80
N SER A 42 -0.31 0.87 -18.73
CA SER A 42 0.40 0.11 -17.69
C SER A 42 -0.59 -0.36 -16.62
N ALA A 43 -0.44 -1.57 -16.11
CA ALA A 43 -1.24 -2.05 -14.99
C ALA A 43 -0.72 -1.43 -13.66
N PRO A 44 -1.52 -1.43 -12.56
CA PRO A 44 -0.99 -1.24 -11.20
C PRO A 44 0.27 -2.07 -10.98
N VAL A 45 1.21 -1.64 -10.12
CA VAL A 45 2.43 -2.44 -9.86
C VAL A 45 2.11 -3.79 -9.18
N THR A 46 0.94 -3.89 -8.55
CA THR A 46 0.37 -5.13 -7.98
C THR A 46 -0.35 -6.00 -9.00
N GLU A 47 -0.61 -5.49 -10.23
CA GLU A 47 -1.08 -6.30 -11.35
C GLU A 47 0.09 -6.62 -12.29
N ALA A 48 0.18 -7.85 -12.76
CA ALA A 48 1.19 -8.21 -13.75
C ALA A 48 0.99 -7.41 -15.06
N PRO A 49 2.02 -6.72 -15.59
CA PRO A 49 1.92 -6.15 -16.92
C PRO A 49 1.65 -7.21 -17.98
N ALA A 50 1.02 -6.78 -19.08
CA ALA A 50 0.79 -7.64 -20.23
C ALA A 50 2.11 -8.22 -20.76
N THR A 51 2.09 -9.51 -21.04
CA THR A 51 3.19 -10.28 -21.61
C THR A 51 2.64 -11.24 -22.66
N ASP A 52 3.48 -11.64 -23.62
CA ASP A 52 3.06 -12.58 -24.67
C ASP A 52 2.95 -14.02 -24.16
N THR A 53 3.58 -14.32 -23.02
CA THR A 53 3.48 -15.63 -22.38
C THR A 53 2.06 -15.84 -21.84
N PRO A 54 1.37 -16.93 -22.21
CA PRO A 54 0.03 -17.21 -21.68
C PRO A 54 0.09 -17.48 -20.17
N ALA A 55 -0.79 -16.79 -19.42
CA ALA A 55 -0.94 -16.91 -17.97
C ALA A 55 -1.40 -18.31 -17.53
N LEU A 56 -2.15 -19.02 -18.38
CA LEU A 56 -2.61 -20.38 -18.15
C LEU A 56 -2.67 -21.15 -19.47
N VAL A 57 -2.09 -22.35 -19.48
CA VAL A 57 -2.22 -23.34 -20.54
C VAL A 57 -2.53 -24.67 -19.88
N ASP A 58 -3.70 -25.23 -20.17
CA ASP A 58 -4.14 -26.52 -19.64
C ASP A 58 -4.48 -27.50 -20.76
N ASP A 59 -4.77 -28.74 -20.36
CA ASP A 59 -5.20 -29.83 -21.23
C ASP A 59 -4.18 -30.17 -22.33
N VAL A 60 -2.89 -30.01 -22.02
CA VAL A 60 -1.79 -30.50 -22.87
C VAL A 60 -1.37 -31.91 -22.42
N ALA A 61 -0.77 -32.68 -23.32
CA ALA A 61 -0.35 -34.05 -23.06
C ALA A 61 0.99 -34.33 -23.76
N ASP A 62 1.94 -33.44 -23.55
CA ASP A 62 3.21 -33.47 -24.28
C ASP A 62 4.21 -34.38 -23.56
N PRO A 63 4.71 -35.46 -24.20
CA PRO A 63 5.65 -36.37 -23.58
C PRO A 63 7.01 -35.69 -23.42
N VAL A 64 7.63 -35.89 -22.26
CA VAL A 64 8.97 -35.36 -21.94
C VAL A 64 9.86 -36.45 -21.37
N ASP A 65 11.16 -36.19 -21.37
CA ASP A 65 12.14 -37.15 -20.87
C ASP A 65 11.94 -37.42 -19.36
N ALA A 66 11.61 -38.66 -19.03
CA ALA A 66 11.38 -39.12 -17.67
C ALA A 66 12.67 -39.54 -16.93
N THR A 67 13.80 -39.62 -17.65
CA THR A 67 15.11 -40.05 -17.13
C THR A 67 15.91 -38.90 -16.50
N ILE A 68 15.57 -37.65 -16.84
CA ILE A 68 16.18 -36.44 -16.29
C ILE A 68 15.34 -35.86 -15.14
N ALA A 69 15.90 -34.87 -14.42
CA ALA A 69 15.20 -34.21 -13.33
C ALA A 69 13.93 -33.47 -13.82
N PRO A 70 12.85 -33.36 -13.01
CA PRO A 70 11.60 -32.73 -13.44
C PRO A 70 11.78 -31.30 -13.95
N ASP A 71 12.63 -30.50 -13.30
CA ASP A 71 12.91 -29.13 -13.68
C ASP A 71 13.69 -29.03 -15.01
N GLN A 72 14.62 -29.95 -15.25
CA GLN A 72 15.30 -30.07 -16.54
C GLN A 72 14.33 -30.45 -17.66
N ALA A 73 13.42 -31.38 -17.40
CA ALA A 73 12.37 -31.76 -18.35
C ALA A 73 11.40 -30.59 -18.63
N ALA A 74 11.01 -29.84 -17.61
CA ALA A 74 10.16 -28.66 -17.73
C ALA A 74 10.83 -27.57 -18.59
N LYS A 75 12.10 -27.24 -18.34
CA LYS A 75 12.84 -26.25 -19.14
C LYS A 75 13.04 -26.70 -20.59
N ALA A 76 13.32 -27.99 -20.80
CA ALA A 76 13.41 -28.57 -22.14
C ALA A 76 12.07 -28.51 -22.88
N HIS A 77 10.96 -28.78 -22.18
CA HIS A 77 9.59 -28.66 -22.71
C HIS A 77 9.27 -27.25 -23.18
N LEU A 78 9.51 -26.24 -22.32
CA LEU A 78 9.32 -24.83 -22.67
C LEU A 78 10.17 -24.45 -23.88
N ALA A 79 11.42 -24.93 -23.95
CA ALA A 79 12.33 -24.64 -25.05
C ALA A 79 11.90 -25.30 -26.38
N GLY A 80 11.25 -26.46 -26.32
CA GLY A 80 10.70 -27.17 -27.48
C GLY A 80 9.39 -26.58 -28.01
N HIS A 81 8.70 -25.76 -27.21
CA HIS A 81 7.36 -25.22 -27.51
C HIS A 81 7.28 -23.69 -27.45
N ARG A 82 8.33 -23.01 -27.95
CA ARG A 82 8.44 -21.54 -27.94
C ARG A 82 7.23 -20.84 -28.58
N ASP A 83 6.64 -21.43 -29.62
CA ASP A 83 5.46 -20.85 -30.27
C ASP A 83 4.24 -20.80 -29.35
N ARG A 84 4.13 -21.70 -28.37
CA ARG A 84 3.04 -21.74 -27.40
C ARG A 84 3.32 -20.81 -26.21
N TYR A 85 4.51 -20.91 -25.64
CA TYR A 85 4.83 -20.24 -24.38
C TYR A 85 5.49 -18.88 -24.53
N LYS A 86 6.02 -18.54 -25.72
CA LYS A 86 6.71 -17.27 -25.99
C LYS A 86 7.96 -17.00 -25.13
N ILE A 87 8.50 -18.03 -24.48
CA ILE A 87 9.74 -17.95 -23.71
C ILE A 87 10.94 -18.25 -24.64
N SER A 88 11.79 -17.26 -24.87
CA SER A 88 12.88 -17.32 -25.84
C SER A 88 14.06 -18.19 -25.39
N ASP A 89 14.43 -18.10 -24.11
CA ASP A 89 15.52 -18.86 -23.49
C ASP A 89 15.17 -19.33 -22.06
N PRO A 90 14.38 -20.42 -21.92
CA PRO A 90 14.05 -20.98 -20.62
C PRO A 90 15.27 -21.39 -19.79
N ALA A 91 16.36 -21.88 -20.42
CA ALA A 91 17.52 -22.38 -19.69
C ALA A 91 18.33 -21.25 -19.05
N GLY A 92 18.50 -20.12 -19.74
CA GLY A 92 19.26 -18.97 -19.23
C GLY A 92 18.43 -17.98 -18.39
N THR A 93 17.11 -17.94 -18.57
CA THR A 93 16.25 -16.94 -17.92
C THR A 93 15.34 -17.50 -16.82
N LEU A 94 15.28 -18.82 -16.62
CA LEU A 94 14.48 -19.43 -15.55
C LEU A 94 15.33 -20.23 -14.56
N THR A 95 15.26 -19.87 -13.29
CA THR A 95 15.85 -20.64 -12.18
C THR A 95 14.80 -21.48 -11.47
N THR A 96 15.17 -22.68 -11.07
CA THR A 96 14.28 -23.58 -10.36
C THR A 96 14.08 -23.06 -8.94
N ALA A 97 12.86 -22.66 -8.60
CA ALA A 97 12.48 -22.21 -7.27
C ALA A 97 12.14 -23.41 -6.38
N SER A 98 11.26 -24.28 -6.87
CA SER A 98 10.92 -25.54 -6.21
C SER A 98 10.56 -26.63 -7.22
N VAL A 99 10.69 -27.88 -6.77
CA VAL A 99 10.18 -29.06 -7.45
C VAL A 99 9.41 -29.86 -6.42
N GLU A 100 8.10 -29.91 -6.58
CA GLU A 100 7.19 -30.66 -5.71
C GLU A 100 6.75 -31.93 -6.43
N THR A 101 6.69 -33.05 -5.71
CA THR A 101 6.24 -34.33 -6.25
C THR A 101 5.24 -34.96 -5.29
N GLU A 102 4.03 -35.19 -5.78
CA GLU A 102 2.94 -35.77 -5.00
C GLU A 102 2.30 -36.91 -5.78
N GLY A 103 2.63 -38.15 -5.40
CA GLY A 103 2.26 -39.34 -6.15
C GLY A 103 2.88 -39.32 -7.55
N GLU A 104 2.03 -39.37 -8.58
CA GLU A 104 2.48 -39.26 -9.97
C GLU A 104 2.59 -37.81 -10.45
N ARG A 105 2.14 -36.81 -9.69
CA ARG A 105 2.20 -35.41 -10.11
C ARG A 105 3.54 -34.78 -9.75
N GLU A 106 4.04 -33.95 -10.64
CA GLU A 106 5.21 -33.11 -10.44
C GLU A 106 4.86 -31.65 -10.78
N THR A 107 5.15 -30.73 -9.86
CA THR A 107 4.98 -29.28 -10.05
C THR A 107 6.34 -28.62 -9.96
N VAL A 108 6.76 -27.96 -11.04
CA VAL A 108 8.04 -27.23 -11.12
C VAL A 108 7.75 -25.74 -11.14
N ARG A 109 8.21 -25.01 -10.12
CA ARG A 109 8.13 -23.55 -10.06
C ARG A 109 9.44 -22.94 -10.54
N LEU A 110 9.35 -22.01 -11.49
CA LEU A 110 10.50 -21.42 -12.15
C LEU A 110 10.46 -19.89 -12.02
N ASP A 111 11.43 -19.31 -11.32
CA ASP A 111 11.54 -17.86 -11.19
C ASP A 111 12.29 -17.27 -12.38
N GLN A 112 11.79 -16.17 -12.93
CA GLN A 112 12.47 -15.45 -13.99
C GLN A 112 13.66 -14.67 -13.45
N ARG A 113 14.79 -14.77 -14.16
CA ARG A 113 15.95 -13.89 -14.01
C ARG A 113 16.21 -13.14 -15.30
N TYR A 114 16.64 -11.90 -15.16
CA TYR A 114 17.05 -11.06 -16.27
C TYR A 114 18.50 -10.62 -16.07
N LYS A 115 19.39 -11.08 -16.94
CA LYS A 115 20.85 -10.84 -16.84
C LYS A 115 21.42 -11.18 -15.44
N GLY A 116 20.91 -12.24 -14.81
CA GLY A 116 21.32 -12.70 -13.48
C GLY A 116 20.60 -12.06 -12.29
N LEU A 117 19.81 -11.01 -12.50
CA LEU A 117 19.00 -10.40 -11.44
C LEU A 117 17.63 -11.07 -11.32
N PRO A 118 17.08 -11.21 -10.10
CA PRO A 118 15.69 -11.66 -9.94
C PRO A 118 14.72 -10.66 -10.58
N VAL A 119 13.64 -11.17 -11.17
CA VAL A 119 12.53 -10.33 -11.64
C VAL A 119 11.39 -10.45 -10.62
N PHE A 120 10.96 -9.31 -10.06
CA PHE A 120 9.94 -9.27 -9.01
C PHE A 120 8.64 -9.94 -9.48
N GLY A 121 8.11 -10.86 -8.67
CA GLY A 121 6.83 -11.52 -8.90
C GLY A 121 6.75 -12.43 -10.15
N ALA A 122 7.84 -12.58 -10.91
CA ALA A 122 7.88 -13.33 -12.15
C ALA A 122 8.15 -14.82 -11.89
N GLN A 123 7.10 -15.61 -11.87
CA GLN A 123 7.19 -17.05 -11.70
C GLN A 123 6.32 -17.77 -12.73
N TYR A 124 6.87 -18.81 -13.34
CA TYR A 124 6.18 -19.69 -14.27
C TYR A 124 6.18 -21.12 -13.74
N VAL A 125 5.01 -21.75 -13.70
CA VAL A 125 4.81 -23.09 -13.16
C VAL A 125 4.61 -24.06 -14.32
N VAL A 126 5.28 -25.21 -14.25
CA VAL A 126 5.09 -26.33 -15.18
C VAL A 126 4.59 -27.54 -14.40
N ARG A 127 3.42 -28.05 -14.78
CA ARG A 127 2.79 -29.23 -14.19
C ARG A 127 3.02 -30.44 -15.09
N ALA A 128 3.36 -31.57 -14.49
CA ALA A 128 3.56 -32.83 -15.20
C ALA A 128 3.02 -34.03 -14.41
N GLU A 129 2.79 -35.13 -15.11
CA GLU A 129 2.48 -36.45 -14.54
C GLU A 129 3.54 -37.46 -14.96
N LYS A 130 4.12 -38.16 -13.99
CA LYS A 130 5.09 -39.25 -14.17
C LYS A 130 4.49 -40.58 -13.73
N ALA A 131 4.03 -41.36 -14.70
CA ALA A 131 3.38 -42.65 -14.50
C ALA A 131 4.06 -43.73 -15.35
N ALA A 132 4.27 -44.92 -14.76
CA ALA A 132 4.87 -46.08 -15.44
C ALA A 132 6.16 -45.76 -16.23
N GLY A 133 7.03 -44.92 -15.67
CA GLY A 133 8.31 -44.52 -16.27
C GLY A 133 8.21 -43.52 -17.42
N LYS A 134 7.02 -42.96 -17.70
CA LYS A 134 6.79 -41.89 -18.68
C LYS A 134 6.41 -40.61 -17.96
N ARG A 135 6.88 -39.47 -18.45
CA ARG A 135 6.54 -38.14 -17.93
C ARG A 135 5.82 -37.36 -19.02
N THR A 136 4.73 -36.69 -18.66
CA THR A 136 3.90 -35.91 -19.58
C THR A 136 3.62 -34.55 -18.96
N VAL A 137 3.91 -33.46 -19.65
CA VAL A 137 3.49 -32.12 -19.21
C VAL A 137 2.00 -31.97 -19.44
N THR A 138 1.28 -31.53 -18.40
CA THR A 138 -0.18 -31.41 -18.36
C THR A 138 -0.67 -29.96 -18.45
N GLY A 139 0.19 -28.99 -18.08
CA GLY A 139 -0.13 -27.57 -18.19
C GLY A 139 0.98 -26.66 -17.68
N THR A 140 0.79 -25.36 -17.89
CA THR A 140 1.61 -24.29 -17.32
C THR A 140 0.74 -23.15 -16.79
N SER A 141 1.26 -22.37 -15.86
CA SER A 141 0.60 -21.14 -15.40
C SER A 141 1.59 -20.12 -14.86
N GLY A 142 1.11 -18.91 -14.59
CA GLY A 142 1.89 -17.83 -14.01
C GLY A 142 2.41 -16.84 -15.04
N THR A 143 3.41 -16.06 -14.66
CA THR A 143 3.83 -14.88 -15.41
C THR A 143 5.32 -14.94 -15.75
N TYR A 144 5.62 -14.77 -17.04
CA TYR A 144 6.98 -14.54 -17.54
C TYR A 144 6.97 -13.29 -18.40
N PHE A 145 7.82 -12.32 -18.12
CA PHE A 145 7.88 -11.05 -18.83
C PHE A 145 8.76 -11.17 -20.07
N THR A 146 8.15 -11.19 -21.26
CA THR A 146 8.86 -11.39 -22.54
C THR A 146 9.61 -10.16 -23.04
N ASN A 147 9.18 -8.97 -22.61
CA ASN A 147 9.60 -7.70 -23.18
C ASN A 147 10.57 -6.92 -22.28
N LEU A 148 11.32 -7.60 -21.41
CA LEU A 148 12.30 -6.95 -20.53
C LEU A 148 13.51 -6.42 -21.34
N ASP A 149 13.76 -5.11 -21.21
CA ASP A 149 14.90 -4.39 -21.76
C ASP A 149 15.47 -3.45 -20.71
N VAL A 150 16.23 -4.02 -19.78
CA VAL A 150 16.78 -3.30 -18.62
C VAL A 150 18.29 -3.17 -18.73
N ASP A 151 18.82 -1.96 -18.54
CA ASP A 151 20.26 -1.76 -18.36
C ASP A 151 20.68 -2.14 -16.92
N THR A 152 21.07 -3.40 -16.75
CA THR A 152 21.55 -3.94 -15.46
C THR A 152 22.99 -3.57 -15.15
N ALA A 153 23.72 -2.96 -16.10
CA ALA A 153 25.08 -2.47 -15.91
C ALA A 153 25.13 -0.95 -15.70
N GLY A 154 23.98 -0.28 -15.72
CA GLY A 154 23.85 1.15 -15.50
C GLY A 154 24.40 1.58 -14.14
N THR A 155 24.91 2.81 -14.08
CA THR A 155 25.40 3.39 -12.83
C THR A 155 24.21 3.61 -11.89
N THR A 156 24.25 2.96 -10.72
CA THR A 156 23.20 3.09 -9.71
C THR A 156 23.46 4.30 -8.80
N ILE A 157 22.39 4.84 -8.24
CA ILE A 157 22.46 5.85 -7.19
C ILE A 157 23.15 5.26 -5.94
N PRO A 158 23.81 6.07 -5.11
CA PRO A 158 24.42 5.57 -3.88
C PRO A 158 23.40 4.86 -2.98
N THR A 159 23.77 3.71 -2.41
CA THR A 159 22.88 2.90 -1.56
C THR A 159 22.25 3.70 -0.42
N ALA A 160 23.02 4.57 0.24
CA ALA A 160 22.53 5.41 1.32
C ALA A 160 21.36 6.31 0.90
N ILE A 161 21.38 6.81 -0.35
CA ILE A 161 20.30 7.64 -0.89
C ILE A 161 19.06 6.80 -1.16
N ALA A 162 19.20 5.61 -1.77
CA ALA A 162 18.07 4.72 -1.98
C ALA A 162 17.41 4.30 -0.65
N VAL A 163 18.22 4.05 0.39
CA VAL A 163 17.74 3.78 1.75
C VAL A 163 16.99 4.98 2.34
N SER A 164 17.55 6.18 2.23
CA SER A 164 16.89 7.41 2.70
C SER A 164 15.53 7.61 2.03
N ARG A 165 15.46 7.40 0.71
CA ARG A 165 14.21 7.55 -0.06
C ARG A 165 13.17 6.49 0.28
N ALA A 166 13.59 5.28 0.60
CA ALA A 166 12.69 4.23 1.08
C ALA A 166 12.10 4.57 2.45
N VAL A 167 12.93 5.05 3.39
CA VAL A 167 12.46 5.47 4.72
C VAL A 167 11.49 6.65 4.62
N ASP A 168 11.83 7.64 3.79
CA ASP A 168 10.97 8.81 3.57
C ASP A 168 9.65 8.46 2.87
N GLU A 169 9.64 7.49 1.95
CA GLU A 169 8.41 6.96 1.34
C GLU A 169 7.48 6.41 2.40
N VAL A 170 7.99 5.54 3.28
CA VAL A 170 7.17 4.92 4.32
C VAL A 170 6.65 5.98 5.27
N ARG A 171 7.48 6.93 5.72
CA ARG A 171 7.04 8.01 6.61
C ARG A 171 5.92 8.85 5.98
N LYS A 172 6.03 9.20 4.70
CA LYS A 172 5.01 9.99 3.99
C LYS A 172 3.73 9.20 3.74
N SER A 173 3.86 7.91 3.43
CA SER A 173 2.70 7.04 3.20
C SER A 173 1.81 6.92 4.43
N LEU A 174 2.38 7.04 5.64
CA LEU A 174 1.64 7.00 6.89
C LEU A 174 0.78 8.26 7.10
N HIS A 175 1.17 9.43 6.57
CA HIS A 175 0.49 10.73 6.78
C HIS A 175 0.53 11.64 5.54
N PRO A 176 -0.23 11.36 4.47
CA PRO A 176 -0.14 12.12 3.22
C PRO A 176 -0.79 13.52 3.31
N GLY A 177 -0.20 14.51 2.63
CA GLY A 177 -0.81 15.85 2.43
C GLY A 177 -0.93 16.74 3.67
N ALA A 178 -0.39 16.30 4.80
CA ALA A 178 -0.50 16.98 6.07
C ALA A 178 0.85 17.33 6.68
N ALA A 179 0.88 18.47 7.35
CA ALA A 179 1.88 18.79 8.35
C ALA A 179 1.58 17.98 9.63
N VAL A 180 2.50 17.12 10.06
CA VAL A 180 2.38 16.41 11.34
C VAL A 180 3.55 16.76 12.26
N VAL A 181 3.27 17.00 13.53
CA VAL A 181 4.32 17.28 14.51
C VAL A 181 4.79 15.98 15.16
N ALA A 182 5.96 15.50 14.74
CA ALA A 182 6.64 14.40 15.42
C ALA A 182 7.18 14.86 16.79
N SER A 183 7.22 13.93 17.74
CA SER A 183 7.69 14.17 19.12
C SER A 183 9.05 14.87 19.22
N ALA A 184 9.27 15.53 20.36
CA ALA A 184 10.32 16.53 20.63
C ALA A 184 11.76 16.17 20.17
N PRO A 185 12.63 17.18 19.91
CA PRO A 185 14.01 16.97 19.51
C PRO A 185 14.76 16.02 20.45
N GLY A 186 15.30 14.92 19.91
CA GLY A 186 16.04 13.89 20.66
C GLY A 186 15.38 12.51 20.74
N ALA A 187 14.17 12.34 20.18
CA ALA A 187 13.58 11.02 19.96
C ALA A 187 14.46 10.18 19.02
N ALA A 188 14.61 8.88 19.32
CA ALA A 188 15.29 7.93 18.44
C ALA A 188 14.63 7.92 17.05
N ALA A 189 15.39 7.61 16.00
CA ALA A 189 14.84 7.47 14.64
C ALA A 189 13.65 6.49 14.68
N ASP A 190 12.50 6.98 14.21
CA ASP A 190 11.23 6.25 14.12
C ASP A 190 11.35 5.04 13.18
N LEU A 191 12.09 5.20 12.09
CA LEU A 191 12.27 4.22 11.03
C LEU A 191 13.75 4.08 10.61
N ALA A 192 14.15 2.86 10.23
CA ALA A 192 15.46 2.53 9.69
C ALA A 192 15.33 1.64 8.44
N GLY A 193 16.25 1.79 7.48
CA GLY A 193 16.24 1.02 6.24
C GLY A 193 17.52 0.21 6.00
N THR A 194 17.38 -1.01 5.47
CA THR A 194 18.50 -1.90 5.12
C THR A 194 18.38 -2.39 3.68
N ASP A 195 19.45 -2.19 2.89
CA ASP A 195 19.55 -2.67 1.50
C ASP A 195 19.50 -4.20 1.41
N GLN A 196 18.69 -4.71 0.47
CA GLN A 196 18.49 -6.13 0.18
C GLN A 196 18.98 -6.52 -1.22
N GLY A 197 19.62 -5.58 -1.95
CA GLY A 197 20.18 -5.80 -3.27
C GLY A 197 19.28 -5.38 -4.43
N LEU A 198 19.76 -5.67 -5.65
CA LEU A 198 19.11 -5.26 -6.89
C LEU A 198 18.09 -6.30 -7.39
N VAL A 199 17.01 -5.81 -7.98
CA VAL A 199 15.90 -6.58 -8.55
C VAL A 199 15.39 -5.87 -9.81
N VAL A 200 14.88 -6.63 -10.76
CA VAL A 200 14.15 -6.07 -11.90
C VAL A 200 12.67 -6.01 -11.56
N MET A 201 12.10 -4.81 -11.48
CA MET A 201 10.65 -4.63 -11.39
C MET A 201 10.06 -4.78 -12.79
N PRO A 202 9.08 -5.67 -13.00
CA PRO A 202 8.47 -5.85 -14.30
C PRO A 202 7.42 -4.76 -14.51
N THR A 203 7.85 -3.54 -14.81
CA THR A 203 6.96 -2.44 -15.15
C THR A 203 7.31 -2.00 -16.57
N GLY A 204 6.39 -2.18 -17.52
CA GLY A 204 6.65 -2.02 -18.96
C GLY A 204 7.77 -2.92 -19.47
N THR A 205 8.87 -2.33 -19.97
CA THR A 205 10.08 -3.07 -20.35
C THR A 205 11.00 -3.39 -19.17
N GLY A 206 10.58 -3.09 -17.94
CA GLY A 206 11.29 -3.38 -16.71
C GLY A 206 12.15 -2.23 -16.18
N VAL A 207 12.33 -2.21 -14.86
CA VAL A 207 13.14 -1.21 -14.13
C VAL A 207 14.16 -1.92 -13.27
N LEU A 208 15.42 -1.47 -13.33
CA LEU A 208 16.39 -1.85 -12.32
C LEU A 208 16.03 -1.13 -11.01
N ALA A 209 15.75 -1.87 -9.96
CA ALA A 209 15.40 -1.35 -8.64
C ALA A 209 16.30 -1.94 -7.56
N ARG A 210 16.35 -1.26 -6.41
CA ARG A 210 16.95 -1.71 -5.18
C ARG A 210 15.83 -2.00 -4.19
N ARG A 211 15.83 -3.20 -3.60
CA ARG A 211 14.92 -3.56 -2.51
C ARG A 211 15.51 -3.06 -1.20
N VAL A 212 14.74 -2.30 -0.42
CA VAL A 212 15.13 -1.80 0.90
C VAL A 212 14.09 -2.27 1.91
N LEU A 213 14.53 -2.96 2.95
CA LEU A 213 13.68 -3.30 4.08
C LEU A 213 13.63 -2.12 5.05
N VAL A 214 12.47 -1.49 5.20
CA VAL A 214 12.22 -0.42 6.17
C VAL A 214 11.53 -0.99 7.40
N LYS A 215 12.07 -0.71 8.59
CA LYS A 215 11.53 -1.17 9.87
C LYS A 215 11.52 -0.09 10.94
N GLY A 216 10.61 -0.21 11.90
CA GLY A 216 10.52 0.69 13.06
C GLY A 216 9.08 0.88 13.52
N LYS A 217 8.73 2.11 13.88
CA LYS A 217 7.39 2.50 14.30
C LYS A 217 6.97 3.82 13.66
N ASP A 218 5.68 3.96 13.36
CA ASP A 218 5.12 5.26 13.02
C ASP A 218 5.30 6.22 14.20
N ALA A 219 5.85 7.40 13.94
CA ALA A 219 6.10 8.42 14.95
C ALA A 219 4.82 8.98 15.58
N VAL A 220 3.68 8.83 14.92
CA VAL A 220 2.39 9.41 15.31
C VAL A 220 1.51 8.38 15.99
N THR A 221 1.21 7.29 15.28
CA THR A 221 0.32 6.23 15.81
C THR A 221 1.06 5.21 16.67
N GLY A 222 2.38 5.13 16.54
CA GLY A 222 3.18 4.02 17.08
C GLY A 222 3.05 2.73 16.27
N GLN A 223 2.26 2.65 15.19
CA GLN A 223 2.05 1.38 14.50
C GLN A 223 3.38 0.80 14.00
N PRO A 224 3.58 -0.53 14.13
CA PRO A 224 4.84 -1.11 13.73
C PRO A 224 4.98 -1.08 12.22
N VAL A 225 6.20 -0.89 11.77
CA VAL A 225 6.53 -0.83 10.36
C VAL A 225 7.54 -1.94 10.07
N LEU A 226 7.20 -2.80 9.10
CA LEU A 226 8.13 -3.74 8.49
C LEU A 226 7.74 -3.91 7.01
N ARG A 227 8.40 -3.17 6.12
CA ARG A 227 8.01 -3.06 4.71
C ARG A 227 9.19 -3.23 3.76
N ASP A 228 9.00 -3.97 2.68
CA ASP A 228 9.90 -3.94 1.55
C ASP A 228 9.53 -2.79 0.62
N VAL A 229 10.47 -1.86 0.42
CA VAL A 229 10.35 -0.73 -0.50
C VAL A 229 11.28 -0.93 -1.69
N TYR A 230 10.72 -0.90 -2.89
CA TYR A 230 11.45 -1.07 -4.14
C TYR A 230 11.75 0.31 -4.73
N VAL A 231 13.01 0.72 -4.73
CA VAL A 231 13.45 2.05 -5.17
C VAL A 231 14.23 1.93 -6.48
N GLY A 232 13.82 2.61 -7.54
CA GLY A 232 14.50 2.58 -8.83
C GLY A 232 16.00 2.90 -8.67
N ALA A 233 16.85 2.00 -9.16
CA ALA A 233 18.27 2.00 -8.82
C ALA A 233 19.04 3.11 -9.52
N THR A 234 18.52 3.67 -10.61
CA THR A 234 19.17 4.74 -11.40
C THR A 234 18.56 6.12 -11.14
N ASN A 235 17.31 6.18 -10.69
CA ASN A 235 16.53 7.40 -10.54
C ASN A 235 16.10 7.68 -9.08
N GLY A 236 16.17 6.66 -8.22
CA GLY A 236 15.71 6.63 -6.84
C GLY A 236 14.22 6.86 -6.63
N VAL A 237 13.36 6.55 -7.60
CA VAL A 237 11.89 6.62 -7.47
C VAL A 237 11.37 5.38 -6.77
N PRO A 238 10.59 5.49 -5.69
CA PRO A 238 9.89 4.34 -5.14
C PRO A 238 8.80 3.84 -6.07
N LEU A 239 8.85 2.53 -6.30
CA LEU A 239 8.06 1.80 -7.29
C LEU A 239 6.94 1.03 -6.62
N LEU A 240 7.21 0.49 -5.43
CA LEU A 240 6.31 -0.36 -4.66
C LEU A 240 6.76 -0.37 -3.19
N SER A 241 5.81 -0.46 -2.27
CA SER A 241 6.02 -0.67 -0.83
C SER A 241 5.06 -1.75 -0.36
N VAL A 242 5.57 -2.84 0.22
CA VAL A 242 4.77 -4.03 0.62
C VAL A 242 5.02 -4.34 2.10
N SER A 243 3.96 -4.51 2.88
CA SER A 243 4.08 -4.99 4.27
C SER A 243 4.56 -6.45 4.32
N ARG A 244 5.42 -6.75 5.30
CA ARG A 244 5.71 -8.15 5.68
C ARG A 244 4.80 -8.64 6.81
N ILE A 245 4.18 -7.72 7.55
CA ILE A 245 3.23 -8.01 8.61
C ILE A 245 1.88 -8.30 7.95
N LYS A 246 1.40 -9.54 8.08
CA LYS A 246 0.08 -9.98 7.60
C LYS A 246 -0.82 -10.11 8.81
N SER A 247 -1.55 -9.04 9.10
CA SER A 247 -2.26 -8.87 10.36
C SER A 247 -3.69 -9.35 10.26
N PHE A 248 -4.20 -10.16 11.18
CA PHE A 248 -5.58 -10.64 11.15
C PHE A 248 -6.66 -9.56 10.97
N VAL A 249 -6.44 -8.39 11.58
CA VAL A 249 -7.24 -7.18 11.35
C VAL A 249 -6.40 -6.04 10.79
N ALA A 250 -6.99 -5.27 9.89
CA ALA A 250 -6.40 -4.03 9.37
C ALA A 250 -6.10 -3.05 10.51
N GLY A 251 -5.02 -2.26 10.41
CA GLY A 251 -4.62 -1.34 11.47
C GLY A 251 -5.71 -0.34 11.89
N GLN A 252 -6.51 0.13 10.93
CA GLN A 252 -7.67 1.01 11.20
C GLN A 252 -8.75 0.32 12.02
N GLN A 253 -9.06 -0.94 11.73
CA GLN A 253 -10.02 -1.74 12.49
C GLN A 253 -9.45 -2.06 13.88
N ALA A 254 -8.17 -2.43 13.99
CA ALA A 254 -7.53 -2.65 15.29
C ALA A 254 -7.63 -1.42 16.20
N VAL A 255 -7.46 -0.21 15.64
CA VAL A 255 -7.67 1.05 16.37
C VAL A 255 -9.14 1.23 16.77
N ALA A 256 -10.10 0.95 15.88
CA ALA A 256 -11.52 1.05 16.21
C ALA A 256 -11.92 0.08 17.34
N LEU A 257 -11.45 -1.18 17.29
CA LEU A 257 -11.69 -2.18 18.31
C LEU A 257 -11.09 -1.78 19.67
N ALA A 258 -9.87 -1.22 19.66
CA ALA A 258 -9.23 -0.73 20.88
C ALA A 258 -9.98 0.46 21.52
N ALA A 259 -10.66 1.29 20.72
CA ALA A 259 -11.39 2.45 21.21
C ALA A 259 -12.68 2.09 21.97
N ASP A 260 -13.31 0.95 21.66
CA ASP A 260 -14.49 0.44 22.36
C ASP A 260 -14.13 -0.34 23.65
N GLY A 261 -12.88 -0.78 23.77
CA GLY A 261 -12.34 -1.49 24.94
C GLY A 261 -12.11 -0.58 26.16
N LYS A 262 -12.51 -1.04 27.36
CA LYS A 262 -12.04 -0.42 28.62
C LYS A 262 -10.59 -0.81 28.87
N ALA A 263 -9.74 0.16 29.22
CA ALA A 263 -8.34 -0.09 29.59
C ALA A 263 -8.21 -1.24 30.60
N ALA A 264 -7.65 -2.35 30.14
CA ALA A 264 -7.23 -3.47 30.98
C ALA A 264 -5.70 -3.46 31.06
N ALA A 265 -5.15 -3.78 32.23
CA ALA A 265 -3.71 -3.97 32.34
C ALA A 265 -3.31 -5.20 31.49
N PRO A 266 -2.20 -5.14 30.74
CA PRO A 266 -1.70 -6.31 30.03
C PRO A 266 -1.41 -7.46 31.00
N GLN A 267 -1.54 -8.68 30.50
CA GLN A 267 -1.16 -9.83 31.28
C GLN A 267 0.34 -9.81 31.56
N THR A 268 0.67 -9.94 32.83
CA THR A 268 2.06 -10.00 33.29
C THR A 268 2.43 -11.43 33.61
N ARG A 269 3.71 -11.76 33.42
CA ARG A 269 4.24 -13.07 33.80
C ARG A 269 4.19 -13.23 35.32
N THR A 270 3.26 -14.03 35.82
CA THR A 270 3.05 -14.24 37.27
C THR A 270 4.13 -15.13 37.90
N THR A 271 4.73 -16.04 37.12
CA THR A 271 5.80 -16.94 37.59
C THR A 271 6.90 -17.17 36.54
N THR A 272 8.16 -17.05 36.96
CA THR A 272 9.33 -17.30 36.11
C THR A 272 9.94 -18.66 36.48
N LEU A 273 9.53 -19.72 35.79
CA LEU A 273 10.20 -21.02 35.92
C LEU A 273 11.50 -21.03 35.10
N PRO A 274 12.59 -21.64 35.59
CA PRO A 274 13.82 -21.80 34.81
C PRO A 274 13.53 -22.53 33.51
N ALA A 275 13.79 -21.88 32.38
CA ALA A 275 13.80 -22.53 31.08
C ALA A 275 15.02 -23.48 31.05
N GLY A 276 14.75 -24.76 31.21
CA GLY A 276 15.73 -25.82 31.05
C GLY A 276 15.78 -26.33 29.61
N ASN A 277 16.79 -27.13 29.28
CA ASN A 277 16.79 -27.89 28.04
C ASN A 277 16.05 -29.21 28.28
N GLY A 278 15.09 -29.54 27.41
CA GLY A 278 14.31 -30.77 27.52
C GLY A 278 14.13 -31.44 26.17
N THR A 279 14.08 -32.77 26.17
CA THR A 279 13.84 -33.59 24.97
C THR A 279 12.94 -34.80 25.25
N VAL A 280 12.38 -34.93 26.46
CA VAL A 280 11.54 -36.06 26.84
C VAL A 280 10.07 -35.69 26.65
N PRO A 281 9.37 -36.21 25.62
CA PRO A 281 7.96 -35.91 25.41
C PRO A 281 7.10 -36.53 26.52
N VAL A 282 6.09 -35.80 26.98
CA VAL A 282 5.07 -36.24 27.92
C VAL A 282 3.71 -35.71 27.50
N VAL A 283 2.63 -36.39 27.89
CA VAL A 283 1.27 -35.89 27.65
C VAL A 283 0.83 -35.03 28.83
N GLY A 284 0.51 -33.77 28.55
CA GLY A 284 -0.12 -32.84 29.47
C GLY A 284 -1.62 -32.67 29.22
N GLN A 285 -2.27 -31.93 30.12
CA GLN A 285 -3.66 -31.52 30.00
C GLN A 285 -3.80 -30.03 30.31
N GLY A 286 -4.52 -29.30 29.46
CA GLY A 286 -4.87 -27.89 29.65
C GLY A 286 -6.36 -27.67 29.52
N THR A 287 -6.83 -26.48 29.90
CA THR A 287 -8.20 -26.02 29.61
C THR A 287 -8.10 -24.89 28.59
N THR A 288 -8.89 -24.92 27.52
CA THR A 288 -8.99 -23.82 26.54
C THR A 288 -9.74 -22.64 27.15
N LEU A 289 -9.65 -21.47 26.54
CA LEU A 289 -10.41 -20.28 26.99
C LEU A 289 -11.93 -20.48 26.90
N HIS A 290 -12.38 -21.36 26.01
CA HIS A 290 -13.78 -21.80 25.89
C HIS A 290 -14.18 -22.94 26.84
N GLY A 291 -13.28 -23.34 27.75
CA GLY A 291 -13.57 -24.27 28.84
C GLY A 291 -13.41 -25.76 28.51
N ALA A 292 -12.95 -26.11 27.30
CA ALA A 292 -12.70 -27.50 26.93
C ALA A 292 -11.40 -28.01 27.56
N THR A 293 -11.41 -29.21 28.13
CA THR A 293 -10.17 -29.86 28.59
C THR A 293 -9.52 -30.62 27.44
N VAL A 294 -8.28 -30.26 27.11
CA VAL A 294 -7.55 -30.77 25.95
C VAL A 294 -6.24 -31.44 26.37
N SER A 295 -5.79 -32.43 25.58
CA SER A 295 -4.50 -33.09 25.77
C SER A 295 -3.46 -32.49 24.84
N LEU A 296 -2.28 -32.20 25.38
CA LEU A 296 -1.20 -31.51 24.66
C LEU A 296 0.12 -32.26 24.86
N PRO A 297 0.93 -32.47 23.81
CA PRO A 297 2.31 -32.86 23.99
C PRO A 297 3.10 -31.75 24.67
N LEU A 298 3.90 -32.12 25.68
CA LEU A 298 4.82 -31.25 26.39
C LEU A 298 6.20 -31.91 26.38
N VAL A 299 7.23 -31.12 26.72
CA VAL A 299 8.59 -31.64 26.93
C VAL A 299 9.01 -31.40 28.36
N LYS A 300 9.41 -32.47 29.07
CA LYS A 300 9.99 -32.35 30.41
C LYS A 300 11.42 -31.80 30.30
N SER A 301 11.69 -30.70 31.01
CA SER A 301 13.01 -30.07 31.08
C SER A 301 13.92 -30.78 32.09
N ASP A 302 15.23 -30.57 31.94
CA ASP A 302 16.26 -30.95 32.91
C ASP A 302 16.09 -30.28 34.28
N THR A 303 15.43 -29.13 34.35
CA THR A 303 15.08 -28.43 35.60
C THR A 303 13.79 -28.95 36.25
N GLY A 304 13.12 -29.92 35.63
CA GLY A 304 11.91 -30.58 36.15
C GLY A 304 10.59 -29.89 35.82
N SER A 305 10.63 -28.77 35.09
CA SER A 305 9.44 -28.11 34.52
C SER A 305 8.95 -28.83 33.24
N TYR A 306 7.73 -28.52 32.81
CA TYR A 306 7.12 -29.04 31.59
C TYR A 306 6.94 -27.88 30.61
N LEU A 307 7.66 -27.93 29.50
CA LEU A 307 7.68 -26.90 28.46
C LEU A 307 6.58 -27.17 27.43
N MET A 308 5.92 -26.12 26.96
CA MET A 308 4.98 -26.17 25.83
C MET A 308 5.74 -26.32 24.51
N LYS A 309 6.23 -27.55 24.29
CA LYS A 309 6.87 -28.02 23.08
C LYS A 309 6.27 -29.34 22.68
N ASP A 310 5.97 -29.47 21.40
CA ASP A 310 5.56 -30.70 20.78
C ASP A 310 6.68 -31.23 19.89
N GLN A 311 7.20 -32.41 20.23
CA GLN A 311 8.19 -33.16 19.46
C GLN A 311 7.63 -34.50 18.95
N THR A 312 6.32 -34.69 19.05
CA THR A 312 5.61 -35.89 18.61
C THR A 312 5.18 -35.81 17.15
N HIS A 313 5.04 -34.59 16.62
CA HIS A 313 4.86 -34.31 15.21
C HIS A 313 6.19 -34.32 14.44
N SER A 314 6.11 -34.51 13.12
CA SER A 314 7.29 -34.50 12.23
C SER A 314 7.94 -33.12 12.13
N ALA A 315 7.17 -32.05 12.33
CA ALA A 315 7.66 -30.72 12.61
C ALA A 315 7.58 -30.46 14.11
N PRO A 316 8.56 -29.79 14.75
CA PRO A 316 8.43 -29.37 16.13
C PRO A 316 7.48 -28.16 16.23
N LEU A 317 6.57 -28.17 17.21
CA LEU A 317 5.73 -27.01 17.54
C LEU A 317 6.17 -26.43 18.89
N THR A 318 6.30 -25.10 19.01
CA THR A 318 6.66 -24.44 20.27
C THR A 318 5.77 -23.23 20.55
N THR A 319 5.25 -23.12 21.77
CA THR A 319 4.50 -21.95 22.25
C THR A 319 5.37 -21.11 23.18
N TRP A 320 5.65 -19.87 22.79
CA TRP A 320 6.57 -18.94 23.44
C TRP A 320 5.84 -17.88 24.28
N ASP A 321 6.34 -17.62 25.49
CA ASP A 321 5.78 -16.65 26.43
C ASP A 321 6.37 -15.26 26.18
N ALA A 322 5.59 -14.39 25.54
CA ALA A 322 5.93 -13.00 25.27
C ALA A 322 5.23 -12.00 26.21
N ARG A 323 4.63 -12.46 27.31
CA ARG A 323 4.01 -11.55 28.29
C ARG A 323 5.04 -10.58 28.87
N GLY A 324 4.70 -9.30 28.88
CA GLY A 324 5.60 -8.22 29.28
C GLY A 324 6.66 -7.87 28.22
N ARG A 325 6.57 -8.43 27.00
CA ARG A 325 7.30 -7.97 25.82
C ARG A 325 6.40 -7.09 25.00
N ASP A 326 7.02 -6.13 24.35
CA ASP A 326 6.32 -5.29 23.41
C ASP A 326 6.54 -5.78 21.98
N TYR A 327 5.56 -5.55 21.12
CA TYR A 327 5.63 -5.81 19.70
C TYR A 327 6.98 -5.41 19.09
N TYR A 328 7.53 -4.24 19.44
CA TYR A 328 8.78 -3.77 18.84
C TYR A 328 10.00 -4.63 19.17
N ASP A 329 9.95 -5.44 20.24
CA ASP A 329 11.02 -6.40 20.57
C ASP A 329 11.16 -7.48 19.48
N LEU A 330 10.08 -7.74 18.73
CA LEU A 330 10.01 -8.77 17.69
C LEU A 330 10.43 -8.28 16.29
N LEU A 331 10.60 -6.97 16.07
CA LEU A 331 10.98 -6.40 14.77
C LEU A 331 12.46 -6.63 14.38
N GLY A 332 13.26 -7.18 15.30
CA GLY A 332 14.65 -7.54 15.04
C GLY A 332 14.81 -8.86 14.27
N ASP A 333 15.91 -8.98 13.52
CA ASP A 333 16.26 -10.22 12.79
C ASP A 333 16.74 -11.35 13.73
N GLN A 334 16.72 -11.11 15.04
CA GLN A 334 17.15 -12.05 16.07
C GLN A 334 16.02 -12.26 17.06
N TRP A 335 15.97 -13.46 17.65
CA TRP A 335 15.06 -13.74 18.75
C TRP A 335 15.33 -12.78 19.93
N PRO A 336 14.29 -12.21 20.56
CA PRO A 336 14.46 -11.35 21.72
C PRO A 336 15.21 -12.07 22.83
N GLU A 337 16.20 -11.40 23.43
CA GLU A 337 16.96 -11.97 24.53
C GLU A 337 16.02 -12.33 25.70
N GLY A 338 16.10 -13.58 26.16
CA GLY A 338 15.33 -14.08 27.30
C GLY A 338 13.89 -14.50 26.95
N LEU A 339 13.50 -14.56 25.67
CA LEU A 339 12.27 -15.23 25.28
C LEU A 339 12.40 -16.75 25.53
N ALA A 340 11.37 -17.36 26.10
CA ALA A 340 11.37 -18.77 26.45
C ALA A 340 9.99 -19.40 26.18
N PRO A 341 9.92 -20.73 25.97
CA PRO A 341 8.65 -21.44 25.90
C PRO A 341 7.86 -21.29 27.20
N PHE A 342 6.53 -21.33 27.12
CA PHE A 342 5.70 -21.47 28.32
C PHE A 342 6.12 -22.73 29.09
N ALA A 343 6.12 -22.62 30.42
CA ALA A 343 6.54 -23.69 31.32
C ALA A 343 5.53 -23.86 32.44
N SER A 344 5.30 -25.12 32.83
CA SER A 344 4.43 -25.50 33.94
C SER A 344 5.19 -26.36 34.96
N PRO A 345 4.88 -26.27 36.27
CA PRO A 345 5.45 -27.16 37.27
C PRO A 345 4.85 -28.57 37.24
N SER A 346 3.77 -28.79 36.48
CA SER A 346 3.05 -30.06 36.40
C SER A 346 2.55 -30.36 34.98
N THR A 347 2.23 -31.62 34.68
CA THR A 347 1.60 -32.00 33.41
C THR A 347 0.16 -31.50 33.28
N LYS A 348 -0.48 -31.07 34.37
CA LYS A 348 -1.74 -30.32 34.32
C LYS A 348 -1.40 -28.83 34.27
N LEU A 349 -1.65 -28.19 33.13
CA LEU A 349 -1.41 -26.78 32.92
C LEU A 349 -2.38 -25.95 33.77
N GLY A 350 -1.86 -24.89 34.39
CA GLY A 350 -2.62 -24.01 35.27
C GLY A 350 -3.40 -22.93 34.52
N ALA A 351 -4.31 -22.27 35.23
CA ALA A 351 -5.13 -21.19 34.69
C ALA A 351 -4.29 -20.05 34.08
N ASP A 352 -3.10 -19.74 34.63
CA ASP A 352 -2.20 -18.72 34.07
C ASP A 352 -1.84 -18.95 32.59
N LEU A 353 -1.67 -20.21 32.16
CA LEU A 353 -1.37 -20.56 30.77
C LEU A 353 -2.63 -20.55 29.89
N THR A 354 -3.77 -20.95 30.46
CA THR A 354 -5.08 -20.84 29.81
C THR A 354 -5.45 -19.38 29.55
N ASP A 355 -5.39 -18.55 30.58
CA ASP A 355 -5.75 -17.12 30.52
C ASP A 355 -4.86 -16.38 29.51
N ALA A 356 -3.61 -16.82 29.34
CA ALA A 356 -2.69 -16.29 28.33
C ALA A 356 -3.02 -16.70 26.89
N GLY A 357 -3.90 -17.68 26.66
CA GLY A 357 -4.15 -18.27 25.35
C GLY A 357 -3.04 -19.24 24.91
N ALA A 358 -2.13 -19.64 25.81
CA ALA A 358 -1.04 -20.54 25.47
C ALA A 358 -1.52 -21.97 25.20
N VAL A 359 -2.55 -22.42 25.93
CA VAL A 359 -3.19 -23.74 25.73
C VAL A 359 -3.80 -23.81 24.33
N ASP A 360 -4.62 -22.84 23.98
CA ASP A 360 -5.31 -22.70 22.69
C ASP A 360 -4.27 -22.62 21.56
N ALA A 361 -3.31 -21.69 21.63
CA ALA A 361 -2.23 -21.56 20.63
C ALA A 361 -1.46 -22.85 20.36
N GLY A 362 -1.13 -23.63 21.41
CA GLY A 362 -0.40 -24.89 21.25
C GLY A 362 -1.28 -26.03 20.74
N TRP A 363 -2.54 -26.08 21.17
CA TRP A 363 -3.49 -27.11 20.76
C TRP A 363 -3.96 -26.92 19.33
N ASP A 364 -4.37 -25.70 18.97
CA ASP A 364 -4.91 -25.38 17.65
C ASP A 364 -3.81 -25.41 16.58
N ALA A 365 -2.57 -25.00 16.90
CA ALA A 365 -1.46 -25.17 15.96
C ALA A 365 -1.22 -26.65 15.61
N ALA A 366 -1.38 -27.56 16.58
CA ALA A 366 -1.32 -28.99 16.31
C ALA A 366 -2.51 -29.46 15.46
N LYS A 367 -3.72 -28.96 15.71
CA LYS A 367 -4.93 -29.26 14.91
C LYS A 367 -4.80 -28.82 13.47
N VAL A 368 -4.30 -27.61 13.23
CA VAL A 368 -4.04 -27.07 11.90
C VAL A 368 -2.99 -27.93 11.18
N PHE A 369 -1.88 -28.25 11.85
CA PHE A 369 -0.84 -29.14 11.31
C PHE A 369 -1.43 -30.50 10.90
N GLU A 370 -2.19 -31.14 11.78
CA GLU A 370 -2.85 -32.42 11.55
C GLU A 370 -3.85 -32.33 10.38
N TRP A 371 -4.63 -31.25 10.31
CA TRP A 371 -5.63 -31.06 9.25
C TRP A 371 -4.96 -30.98 7.87
N TYR A 372 -3.92 -30.15 7.72
CA TYR A 372 -3.17 -30.05 6.47
C TYR A 372 -2.52 -31.39 6.08
N ARG A 373 -1.96 -32.11 7.05
CA ARG A 373 -1.37 -33.45 6.84
C ARG A 373 -2.40 -34.46 6.39
N ASP A 374 -3.52 -34.57 7.11
CA ASP A 374 -4.46 -35.67 6.95
C ASP A 374 -5.45 -35.43 5.81
N LYS A 375 -5.85 -34.18 5.57
CA LYS A 375 -6.82 -33.82 4.52
C LYS A 375 -6.16 -33.54 3.18
N LEU A 376 -4.98 -32.92 3.22
CA LEU A 376 -4.30 -32.37 2.04
C LEU A 376 -2.91 -32.97 1.79
N GLY A 377 -2.41 -33.83 2.70
CA GLY A 377 -1.11 -34.49 2.53
C GLY A 377 0.10 -33.59 2.74
N ARG A 378 -0.07 -32.39 3.31
CA ARG A 378 1.01 -31.40 3.50
C ARG A 378 1.73 -31.59 4.84
N ASN A 379 3.06 -31.65 4.81
CA ASN A 379 3.89 -31.73 6.03
C ASN A 379 4.36 -30.33 6.48
N SER A 380 3.69 -29.74 7.45
CA SER A 380 3.94 -28.36 7.94
C SER A 380 3.68 -27.25 6.92
N LEU A 381 4.01 -26.01 7.29
CA LEU A 381 3.73 -24.80 6.53
C LEU A 381 4.52 -24.74 5.21
N ASP A 382 5.74 -25.27 5.19
CA ASP A 382 6.63 -25.34 4.02
C ASP A 382 6.46 -26.61 3.17
N GLY A 383 5.67 -27.57 3.63
CA GLY A 383 5.55 -28.90 3.01
C GLY A 383 6.75 -29.82 3.28
N ALA A 384 7.76 -29.37 4.02
CA ALA A 384 9.01 -30.08 4.30
C ALA A 384 9.33 -30.22 5.81
N GLY A 385 8.38 -29.89 6.70
CA GLY A 385 8.51 -30.08 8.14
C GLY A 385 9.13 -28.89 8.88
N MET A 386 8.98 -27.66 8.36
CA MET A 386 9.35 -26.42 9.05
C MET A 386 8.82 -26.39 10.49
N PRO A 387 9.63 -25.96 11.49
CA PRO A 387 9.16 -25.67 12.84
C PRO A 387 8.02 -24.66 12.87
N ILE A 388 7.07 -24.87 13.79
CA ILE A 388 5.91 -23.98 13.98
C ILE A 388 6.05 -23.30 15.34
N ASP A 389 6.28 -21.99 15.31
CA ASP A 389 6.49 -21.17 16.49
C ASP A 389 5.31 -20.20 16.70
N SER A 390 4.65 -20.31 17.85
CA SER A 390 3.55 -19.44 18.28
C SER A 390 4.01 -18.52 19.40
N ILE A 391 4.06 -17.21 19.17
CA ILE A 391 4.40 -16.19 20.18
C ILE A 391 3.11 -15.65 20.78
N VAL A 392 2.94 -15.76 22.11
CA VAL A 392 1.65 -15.45 22.75
C VAL A 392 1.82 -14.41 23.87
N GLY A 393 0.84 -13.51 23.96
CA GLY A 393 0.75 -12.51 25.02
C GLY A 393 1.55 -11.23 24.75
N ILE A 394 1.83 -10.93 23.48
CA ILE A 394 2.53 -9.71 23.08
C ILE A 394 1.65 -8.47 23.35
N THR A 395 2.27 -7.37 23.75
CA THR A 395 1.61 -6.07 23.93
C THR A 395 1.93 -5.11 22.78
N TYR A 396 1.20 -4.01 22.70
CA TYR A 396 1.44 -2.93 21.75
C TYR A 396 1.56 -1.60 22.49
N GLY A 397 2.75 -0.99 22.46
CA GLY A 397 3.05 0.21 23.23
C GLY A 397 2.97 0.00 24.75
N GLY A 398 3.07 -1.24 25.22
CA GLY A 398 2.80 -1.63 26.61
C GLY A 398 1.33 -1.80 26.96
N SER A 399 0.40 -1.66 26.01
CA SER A 399 -1.03 -1.89 26.17
C SER A 399 -1.45 -3.28 25.64
N PRO A 400 -2.59 -3.84 26.10
CA PRO A 400 -3.13 -5.05 25.51
C PRO A 400 -3.37 -4.87 23.99
N TRP A 401 -3.20 -5.94 23.23
CA TRP A 401 -3.24 -5.88 21.77
C TRP A 401 -4.27 -6.84 21.19
N VAL A 402 -5.20 -6.30 20.39
CA VAL A 402 -6.25 -7.04 19.66
C VAL A 402 -5.83 -7.19 18.20
N ASN A 403 -4.74 -7.92 17.97
CA ASN A 403 -4.34 -8.36 16.65
C ASN A 403 -3.45 -9.62 16.70
N ALA A 404 -3.39 -10.34 15.59
CA ALA A 404 -2.49 -11.46 15.37
C ALA A 404 -1.80 -11.25 14.02
N TYR A 405 -0.66 -11.90 13.80
CA TYR A 405 -0.01 -11.85 12.49
C TYR A 405 0.98 -12.99 12.27
N TRP A 406 1.22 -13.26 10.99
CA TRP A 406 2.35 -14.00 10.47
C TRP A 406 3.45 -13.04 10.01
N ASP A 407 4.68 -13.24 10.49
CA ASP A 407 5.82 -12.36 10.18
C ASP A 407 6.79 -12.90 9.11
N GLY A 408 6.48 -14.06 8.54
CA GLY A 408 7.37 -14.82 7.64
C GLY A 408 8.07 -16.00 8.30
N THR A 409 8.07 -16.06 9.63
CA THR A 409 8.76 -17.13 10.39
C THR A 409 7.95 -17.72 11.53
N ARG A 410 7.02 -16.96 12.09
CA ARG A 410 6.24 -17.34 13.29
C ARG A 410 4.89 -16.65 13.28
N MET A 411 3.94 -17.23 14.01
CA MET A 411 2.66 -16.59 14.33
C MET A 411 2.80 -15.83 15.64
N VAL A 412 2.20 -14.65 15.72
CA VAL A 412 2.26 -13.79 16.90
C VAL A 412 0.84 -13.39 17.27
N TYR A 413 0.46 -13.63 18.52
CA TYR A 413 -0.88 -13.41 19.03
C TYR A 413 -0.87 -12.37 20.15
N GLY A 414 -1.64 -11.31 19.95
CA GLY A 414 -1.92 -10.32 20.98
C GLY A 414 -2.65 -10.92 22.17
N SER A 415 -2.50 -10.26 23.33
CA SER A 415 -3.11 -10.68 24.58
C SER A 415 -4.65 -10.58 24.60
N GLY A 416 -5.27 -9.98 23.59
CA GLY A 416 -6.64 -9.48 23.69
C GLY A 416 -6.74 -8.36 24.73
N ASP A 417 -7.96 -7.99 25.10
CA ASP A 417 -8.24 -6.92 26.06
C ASP A 417 -9.47 -7.23 26.95
N ALA A 418 -10.16 -6.20 27.45
CA ALA A 418 -11.35 -6.34 28.27
C ALA A 418 -12.57 -6.89 27.49
N GLU A 419 -12.60 -6.74 26.17
CA GLU A 419 -13.67 -7.18 25.30
C GLU A 419 -13.30 -8.47 24.57
N TYR A 420 -12.05 -8.57 24.10
CA TYR A 420 -11.53 -9.67 23.32
C TYR A 420 -10.68 -10.63 24.19
N LEU A 421 -10.84 -11.92 23.93
CA LEU A 421 -9.92 -12.97 24.37
C LEU A 421 -8.55 -12.79 23.68
N PRO A 422 -7.47 -13.41 24.21
CA PRO A 422 -6.26 -13.62 23.41
C PRO A 422 -6.59 -14.18 22.04
N LEU A 423 -5.97 -13.67 20.98
CA LEU A 423 -6.42 -14.00 19.62
C LEU A 423 -6.15 -15.44 19.19
N ALA A 424 -5.29 -16.14 19.92
CA ALA A 424 -5.13 -17.58 19.76
C ALA A 424 -6.30 -18.41 20.28
N ALA A 425 -7.33 -17.79 20.88
CA ALA A 425 -8.50 -18.47 21.43
C ALA A 425 -9.45 -19.02 20.35
N ASP A 426 -9.41 -18.44 19.14
CA ASP A 426 -10.26 -18.86 18.03
C ASP A 426 -9.44 -19.73 17.05
N PRO A 427 -9.84 -20.99 16.81
CA PRO A 427 -9.13 -21.89 15.89
C PRO A 427 -9.03 -21.37 14.46
N ASP A 428 -10.00 -20.56 14.00
CA ASP A 428 -9.96 -19.99 12.66
C ASP A 428 -8.84 -18.94 12.50
N VAL A 429 -8.51 -18.19 13.57
CA VAL A 429 -7.39 -17.25 13.62
C VAL A 429 -6.07 -18.01 13.55
N VAL A 430 -5.91 -19.06 14.37
CA VAL A 430 -4.70 -19.88 14.35
C VAL A 430 -4.52 -20.54 12.97
N GLY A 431 -5.60 -21.04 12.38
CA GLY A 431 -5.63 -21.59 11.03
C GLY A 431 -5.31 -20.56 9.94
N HIS A 432 -5.81 -19.34 10.07
CA HIS A 432 -5.55 -18.21 9.18
C HIS A 432 -4.06 -17.84 9.20
N GLU A 433 -3.47 -17.59 10.38
CA GLU A 433 -2.07 -17.18 10.51
C GLU A 433 -1.10 -18.25 9.99
N MET A 434 -1.38 -19.53 10.29
CA MET A 434 -0.59 -20.63 9.75
C MET A 434 -0.76 -20.78 8.23
N THR A 435 -1.94 -20.46 7.69
CA THR A 435 -2.18 -20.54 6.25
C THR A 435 -1.41 -19.47 5.47
N HIS A 436 -1.11 -18.30 6.04
CA HIS A 436 -0.15 -17.38 5.43
C HIS A 436 1.21 -18.04 5.18
N GLY A 437 1.70 -18.84 6.12
CA GLY A 437 2.92 -19.64 5.93
C GLY A 437 2.81 -20.66 4.80
N VAL A 438 1.63 -21.26 4.61
CA VAL A 438 1.36 -22.16 3.46
C VAL A 438 1.36 -21.38 2.14
N VAL A 439 0.72 -20.22 2.09
CA VAL A 439 0.71 -19.35 0.91
C VAL A 439 2.13 -18.91 0.55
N GLU A 440 2.94 -18.50 1.54
CA GLU A 440 4.32 -18.05 1.35
C GLU A 440 5.21 -19.12 0.72
N HIS A 441 5.07 -20.38 1.16
CA HIS A 441 5.83 -21.52 0.65
C HIS A 441 5.18 -22.23 -0.55
N THR A 442 4.19 -21.61 -1.20
CA THR A 442 3.54 -22.14 -2.41
C THR A 442 3.45 -21.06 -3.49
N ALA A 443 2.34 -20.33 -3.57
CA ALA A 443 2.12 -19.28 -4.56
C ALA A 443 2.94 -18.02 -4.28
N SER A 444 3.33 -17.79 -3.03
CA SER A 444 4.07 -16.61 -2.55
C SER A 444 3.42 -15.30 -3.02
N LEU A 445 2.09 -15.22 -2.85
CA LEU A 445 1.27 -14.08 -3.27
C LEU A 445 1.81 -12.80 -2.64
N VAL A 446 2.10 -11.80 -3.49
CA VAL A 446 2.55 -10.48 -3.05
C VAL A 446 1.48 -9.87 -2.16
N TYR A 447 1.86 -9.39 -0.97
CA TYR A 447 0.91 -8.90 0.02
C TYR A 447 0.54 -7.43 -0.22
N ALA A 448 -0.03 -7.15 -1.39
CA ALA A 448 -0.56 -5.85 -1.76
C ALA A 448 -1.61 -5.98 -2.88
N GLY A 449 -2.65 -5.13 -2.86
CA GLY A 449 -3.72 -5.12 -3.85
C GLY A 449 -4.42 -6.49 -3.99
N GLN A 450 -4.78 -6.87 -5.23
CA GLN A 450 -5.48 -8.14 -5.50
C GLN A 450 -4.69 -9.40 -5.08
N PRO A 451 -3.37 -9.54 -5.35
CA PRO A 451 -2.62 -10.69 -4.84
C PRO A 451 -2.61 -10.76 -3.30
N GLY A 452 -2.58 -9.61 -2.61
CA GLY A 452 -2.67 -9.56 -1.15
C GLY A 452 -4.05 -9.97 -0.65
N ALA A 453 -5.11 -9.48 -1.29
CA ALA A 453 -6.47 -9.90 -0.99
C ALA A 453 -6.73 -11.39 -1.25
N LEU A 454 -6.05 -11.99 -2.24
CA LEU A 454 -6.05 -13.45 -2.41
C LEU A 454 -5.33 -14.18 -1.29
N ASN A 455 -4.23 -13.61 -0.77
CA ASN A 455 -3.50 -14.17 0.37
C ASN A 455 -4.42 -14.27 1.58
N GLU A 456 -5.09 -13.17 1.92
CA GLU A 456 -6.14 -13.08 2.96
C GLU A 456 -7.30 -14.05 2.70
N ALA A 457 -7.85 -14.05 1.48
CA ALA A 457 -9.00 -14.88 1.15
C ALA A 457 -8.73 -16.37 1.32
N ILE A 458 -7.51 -16.81 1.00
CA ILE A 458 -7.10 -18.20 1.16
C ILE A 458 -6.85 -18.52 2.64
N ALA A 459 -6.28 -17.58 3.39
CA ALA A 459 -6.11 -17.71 4.84
C ALA A 459 -7.45 -17.84 5.57
N ASP A 460 -8.40 -16.96 5.27
CA ASP A 460 -9.77 -17.04 5.80
C ASP A 460 -10.48 -18.35 5.40
N TYR A 461 -10.40 -18.75 4.13
CA TYR A 461 -11.05 -19.98 3.65
C TYR A 461 -10.56 -21.22 4.40
N PHE A 462 -9.24 -21.38 4.55
CA PHE A 462 -8.68 -22.55 5.22
C PHE A 462 -8.79 -22.47 6.74
N GLY A 463 -8.63 -21.28 7.34
CA GLY A 463 -8.90 -21.07 8.77
C GLY A 463 -10.30 -21.52 9.13
N ASN A 464 -11.30 -21.02 8.41
CA ASN A 464 -12.69 -21.43 8.55
C ASN A 464 -12.92 -22.93 8.28
N ALA A 465 -12.33 -23.47 7.21
CA ALA A 465 -12.50 -24.88 6.87
C ALA A 465 -11.95 -25.82 7.95
N ILE A 466 -10.87 -25.42 8.62
CA ILE A 466 -10.26 -26.12 9.75
C ILE A 466 -11.15 -26.02 10.98
N ASP A 467 -11.59 -24.82 11.35
CA ASP A 467 -12.46 -24.63 12.52
C ASP A 467 -13.78 -25.41 12.39
N VAL A 468 -14.49 -25.27 11.27
CA VAL A 468 -15.74 -26.00 11.00
C VAL A 468 -15.54 -27.53 11.05
N ASP A 469 -14.39 -28.03 10.61
CA ASP A 469 -14.07 -29.46 10.70
C ASP A 469 -13.73 -29.90 12.13
N ALA A 470 -13.05 -29.06 12.90
CA ALA A 470 -12.63 -29.34 14.28
C ALA A 470 -13.80 -29.26 15.26
N SER A 471 -14.67 -28.25 15.12
CA SER A 471 -15.90 -28.06 15.91
C SER A 471 -17.02 -29.01 15.48
N GLY A 472 -16.98 -29.49 14.23
CA GLY A 472 -18.04 -30.31 13.65
C GLY A 472 -19.28 -29.52 13.26
N THR A 473 -19.17 -28.20 13.17
CA THR A 473 -20.23 -27.28 12.76
C THR A 473 -20.71 -27.61 11.34
N SER A 474 -22.02 -27.53 11.10
CA SER A 474 -22.56 -27.74 9.75
C SER A 474 -22.26 -26.53 8.88
N MET A 475 -21.88 -26.74 7.62
CA MET A 475 -21.75 -25.64 6.62
C MET A 475 -23.04 -24.84 6.42
N SER A 476 -24.19 -25.41 6.78
CA SER A 476 -25.49 -24.72 6.73
C SER A 476 -25.81 -23.90 7.98
N ASP A 477 -24.95 -23.96 8.99
CA ASP A 477 -25.10 -23.16 10.20
C ASP A 477 -24.75 -21.71 9.86
N PRO A 478 -25.57 -20.71 10.24
CA PRO A 478 -25.27 -19.30 9.99
C PRO A 478 -23.99 -18.81 10.67
N GLN A 479 -23.43 -19.54 11.64
CA GLN A 479 -22.15 -19.19 12.27
C GLN A 479 -20.95 -19.82 11.55
N ALA A 480 -21.17 -20.77 10.65
CA ALA A 480 -20.09 -21.52 10.02
C ALA A 480 -19.26 -20.71 9.02
N SER A 481 -19.73 -19.53 8.59
CA SER A 481 -19.01 -18.62 7.69
C SER A 481 -18.28 -17.49 8.42
N LEU A 482 -18.45 -17.39 9.74
CA LEU A 482 -17.86 -16.33 10.53
C LEU A 482 -16.36 -16.58 10.72
N ILE A 483 -15.62 -15.47 10.79
CA ILE A 483 -14.18 -15.44 11.06
C ILE A 483 -13.94 -14.64 12.34
N GLY A 484 -13.27 -15.24 13.33
CA GLY A 484 -13.01 -14.64 14.64
C GLY A 484 -14.28 -14.49 15.50
N GLY A 485 -15.30 -15.32 15.25
CA GLY A 485 -16.60 -15.23 15.90
C GLY A 485 -16.55 -15.53 17.41
N ASP A 486 -15.57 -16.29 17.87
CA ASP A 486 -15.50 -16.71 19.27
C ASP A 486 -14.55 -15.83 20.11
N LEU A 487 -13.96 -14.78 19.53
CA LEU A 487 -12.98 -13.94 20.22
C LEU A 487 -13.58 -13.05 21.31
N CYS A 488 -14.86 -12.74 21.27
CA CYS A 488 -15.46 -11.78 22.19
C CYS A 488 -15.87 -12.47 23.49
N ARG A 489 -15.53 -11.84 24.61
CA ARG A 489 -15.85 -12.36 25.95
C ARG A 489 -17.35 -12.36 26.25
N THR A 490 -18.12 -11.50 25.60
CA THR A 490 -19.53 -11.27 25.96
C THR A 490 -20.51 -11.20 24.78
N LEU A 491 -20.02 -10.98 23.55
CA LEU A 491 -20.88 -10.88 22.37
C LEU A 491 -21.19 -12.26 21.80
N ALA A 492 -22.34 -12.39 21.14
CA ALA A 492 -22.66 -13.58 20.36
C ALA A 492 -21.78 -13.63 19.10
N PRO A 493 -21.50 -14.82 18.53
CA PRO A 493 -20.54 -14.94 17.43
C PRO A 493 -20.79 -14.03 16.23
N ALA A 494 -22.03 -13.92 15.76
CA ALA A 494 -22.38 -13.05 14.63
C ALA A 494 -22.18 -11.55 14.90
N GLN A 495 -22.11 -11.13 16.17
CA GLN A 495 -21.82 -9.74 16.56
C GLN A 495 -20.33 -9.53 16.83
N CYS A 496 -19.59 -10.62 17.08
CA CYS A 496 -18.17 -10.58 17.35
C CYS A 496 -17.32 -10.69 16.08
N ALA A 497 -17.79 -11.50 15.13
CA ALA A 497 -17.03 -11.88 13.94
C ALA A 497 -16.47 -10.66 13.21
N LEU A 498 -15.19 -10.76 12.86
CA LEU A 498 -14.46 -9.68 12.21
C LEU A 498 -14.70 -9.68 10.70
N ARG A 499 -15.00 -10.85 10.12
CA ARG A 499 -15.43 -11.04 8.73
C ARG A 499 -16.48 -12.16 8.65
N ASP A 500 -17.26 -12.14 7.57
CA ASP A 500 -18.23 -13.19 7.23
C ASP A 500 -18.03 -13.60 5.77
N LEU A 501 -17.75 -14.87 5.52
CA LEU A 501 -17.56 -15.40 4.17
C LEU A 501 -18.86 -15.44 3.35
N ASP A 502 -20.02 -15.32 3.99
CA ASP A 502 -21.33 -15.30 3.34
C ASP A 502 -21.95 -13.89 3.25
N ASP A 503 -21.13 -12.83 3.39
CA ASP A 503 -21.54 -11.41 3.38
C ASP A 503 -22.17 -10.91 2.06
N GLY A 504 -22.09 -11.71 1.00
CA GLY A 504 -22.58 -11.37 -0.34
C GLY A 504 -21.69 -10.39 -1.12
N ALA A 505 -20.47 -10.10 -0.64
CA ALA A 505 -19.59 -9.11 -1.24
C ALA A 505 -19.15 -9.48 -2.66
N THR A 506 -19.00 -8.46 -3.50
CA THR A 506 -18.68 -8.56 -4.93
C THR A 506 -17.63 -7.55 -5.34
N THR A 507 -17.05 -7.73 -6.53
CA THR A 507 -16.16 -6.70 -7.13
C THR A 507 -16.77 -5.30 -7.20
N ALA A 508 -18.11 -5.16 -7.27
CA ALA A 508 -18.76 -3.86 -7.34
C ALA A 508 -18.64 -3.06 -6.03
N ASP A 509 -18.53 -3.75 -4.89
CA ASP A 509 -18.47 -3.15 -3.56
C ASP A 509 -17.13 -2.46 -3.32
N PHE A 510 -16.08 -2.85 -4.06
CA PHE A 510 -14.72 -2.36 -3.82
C PHE A 510 -14.00 -1.78 -5.03
N GLN A 511 -14.57 -1.88 -6.24
CA GLN A 511 -13.94 -1.40 -7.48
C GLN A 511 -13.51 0.08 -7.47
N HIS A 512 -14.03 0.89 -6.54
CA HIS A 512 -13.74 2.32 -6.42
C HIS A 512 -12.94 2.70 -5.16
N LEU A 513 -12.47 1.74 -4.37
CA LEU A 513 -11.65 2.03 -3.19
C LEU A 513 -10.24 2.51 -3.58
N ILE A 514 -9.56 3.07 -2.59
CA ILE A 514 -8.20 3.59 -2.65
C ILE A 514 -7.21 2.40 -2.62
N ASP A 515 -6.40 2.24 -3.66
CA ASP A 515 -5.33 1.23 -3.72
C ASP A 515 -3.98 1.85 -3.28
N THR A 516 -3.76 1.94 -1.96
CA THR A 516 -2.53 2.49 -1.38
C THR A 516 -2.03 1.65 -0.19
N PRO A 517 -0.71 1.69 0.11
CA PRO A 517 -0.15 1.12 1.35
C PRO A 517 -0.89 1.51 2.63
N SER A 518 -1.33 2.77 2.72
CA SER A 518 -2.05 3.31 3.87
C SER A 518 -3.50 2.83 3.99
N MET A 519 -4.09 2.37 2.87
CA MET A 519 -5.42 1.78 2.84
C MET A 519 -5.29 0.27 2.88
N ASP A 520 -4.78 -0.26 3.99
CA ASP A 520 -4.66 -1.71 4.21
C ASP A 520 -3.92 -2.43 3.07
N ASP A 521 -2.74 -1.90 2.69
CA ASP A 521 -1.92 -2.45 1.61
C ASP A 521 -2.67 -2.61 0.25
N GLY A 522 -3.66 -1.75 -0.01
CA GLY A 522 -4.54 -1.85 -1.18
C GLY A 522 -5.84 -2.63 -0.91
N GLY A 523 -6.31 -2.60 0.35
CA GLY A 523 -7.55 -3.21 0.81
C GLY A 523 -7.48 -4.73 0.86
N VAL A 524 -6.37 -5.30 1.34
CA VAL A 524 -6.19 -6.76 1.32
C VAL A 524 -7.25 -7.50 2.15
N HIS A 525 -7.60 -7.01 3.34
CA HIS A 525 -8.65 -7.61 4.19
C HIS A 525 -10.06 -7.26 3.72
N LEU A 526 -10.21 -6.13 3.02
CA LEU A 526 -11.50 -5.67 2.50
C LEU A 526 -11.92 -6.50 1.30
N ASN A 527 -11.00 -6.60 0.34
CA ASN A 527 -11.26 -7.26 -0.93
C ASN A 527 -11.23 -8.79 -0.81
N SER A 528 -10.75 -9.33 0.31
CA SER A 528 -10.62 -10.79 0.51
C SER A 528 -11.98 -11.49 0.51
N THR A 529 -13.02 -10.88 1.10
CA THR A 529 -14.35 -11.49 1.25
C THR A 529 -15.03 -11.79 -0.09
N ILE A 530 -14.65 -11.09 -1.16
CA ILE A 530 -15.09 -11.38 -2.53
C ILE A 530 -14.65 -12.80 -2.96
N VAL A 531 -13.39 -13.12 -2.73
CA VAL A 531 -12.80 -14.39 -3.18
C VAL A 531 -13.07 -15.47 -2.14
N SER A 532 -12.86 -15.21 -0.85
CA SER A 532 -13.17 -16.20 0.19
C SER A 532 -14.66 -16.55 0.21
N GLY A 533 -15.54 -15.60 -0.09
CA GLY A 533 -16.96 -15.87 -0.32
C GLY A 533 -17.25 -16.72 -1.56
N ALA A 534 -16.53 -16.51 -2.67
CA ALA A 534 -16.63 -17.43 -3.82
C ALA A 534 -16.17 -18.86 -3.47
N LEU A 535 -15.12 -18.98 -2.65
CA LEU A 535 -14.61 -20.27 -2.18
C LEU A 535 -15.56 -20.93 -1.17
N TRP A 536 -16.21 -20.14 -0.32
CA TRP A 536 -17.27 -20.57 0.59
C TRP A 536 -18.48 -21.12 -0.16
N ASP A 537 -19.01 -20.36 -1.13
CA ASP A 537 -20.11 -20.78 -2.01
C ASP A 537 -19.80 -22.11 -2.70
N LEU A 538 -18.56 -22.24 -3.19
CA LEU A 538 -18.04 -23.44 -3.81
C LEU A 538 -18.01 -24.62 -2.83
N ARG A 539 -17.56 -24.40 -1.59
CA ARG A 539 -17.50 -25.42 -0.52
C ARG A 539 -18.89 -25.87 -0.10
N GLN A 540 -19.85 -24.96 0.01
CA GLN A 540 -21.25 -25.30 0.26
C GLN A 540 -21.83 -26.15 -0.88
N ALA A 541 -21.57 -25.78 -2.13
CA ALA A 541 -22.19 -26.41 -3.29
C ALA A 541 -21.58 -27.78 -3.67
N LEU A 542 -20.26 -27.95 -3.54
CA LEU A 542 -19.55 -29.19 -3.90
C LEU A 542 -19.22 -30.09 -2.70
N GLY A 543 -19.34 -29.55 -1.48
CA GLY A 543 -18.94 -30.21 -0.24
C GLY A 543 -17.44 -30.13 0.02
N LYS A 544 -17.08 -30.11 1.30
CA LYS A 544 -15.70 -29.92 1.80
C LYS A 544 -14.64 -30.78 1.12
N THR A 545 -14.89 -32.08 0.94
CA THR A 545 -13.89 -33.00 0.38
C THR A 545 -13.46 -32.64 -1.04
N VAL A 546 -14.37 -32.12 -1.87
CA VAL A 546 -14.05 -31.75 -3.25
C VAL A 546 -13.50 -30.33 -3.29
N ALA A 547 -14.17 -29.39 -2.62
CA ALA A 547 -13.78 -27.98 -2.61
C ALA A 547 -12.38 -27.76 -2.03
N ASP A 548 -12.09 -28.30 -0.83
CA ASP A 548 -10.81 -28.09 -0.15
C ASP A 548 -9.64 -28.59 -1.02
N LYS A 549 -9.83 -29.70 -1.74
CA LYS A 549 -8.82 -30.27 -2.65
C LYS A 549 -8.60 -29.45 -3.91
N ILE A 550 -9.66 -28.89 -4.51
CA ILE A 550 -9.50 -28.07 -5.72
C ILE A 550 -8.90 -26.71 -5.39
N VAL A 551 -9.27 -26.10 -4.25
CA VAL A 551 -8.70 -24.84 -3.76
C VAL A 551 -7.24 -25.02 -3.38
N TYR A 552 -6.92 -26.07 -2.61
CA TYR A 552 -5.53 -26.35 -2.24
C TYR A 552 -4.65 -26.56 -3.47
N ARG A 553 -5.10 -27.39 -4.42
CA ARG A 553 -4.34 -27.59 -5.67
C ARG A 553 -4.23 -26.32 -6.50
N ALA A 554 -5.23 -25.44 -6.52
CA ALA A 554 -5.13 -24.14 -7.20
C ALA A 554 -3.98 -23.31 -6.60
N LEU A 555 -3.92 -23.24 -5.26
CA LEU A 555 -2.84 -22.57 -4.53
C LEU A 555 -1.46 -23.20 -4.83
N THR A 556 -1.33 -24.53 -4.74
CA THR A 556 -0.02 -25.20 -4.83
C THR A 556 0.49 -25.40 -6.26
N ASP A 557 -0.39 -25.54 -7.25
CA ASP A 557 0.00 -25.97 -8.60
C ASP A 557 -0.22 -24.90 -9.69
N TYR A 558 -1.00 -23.84 -9.39
CA TYR A 558 -1.43 -22.86 -10.41
C TYR A 558 -1.07 -21.42 -10.06
N LEU A 559 -1.40 -20.97 -8.85
CA LEU A 559 -1.19 -19.58 -8.44
C LEU A 559 0.29 -19.24 -8.28
N THR A 560 0.59 -17.97 -8.55
CA THR A 560 1.95 -17.39 -8.56
C THR A 560 1.93 -15.99 -7.91
N PRO A 561 3.08 -15.36 -7.62
CA PRO A 561 3.13 -14.19 -6.76
C PRO A 561 2.25 -13.00 -7.18
N MET A 562 2.05 -12.83 -8.49
CA MET A 562 1.28 -11.72 -9.08
C MET A 562 -0.13 -12.11 -9.52
N SER A 563 -0.62 -13.29 -9.11
CA SER A 563 -1.95 -13.76 -9.50
C SER A 563 -3.04 -12.82 -8.99
N ASP A 564 -4.00 -12.51 -9.86
CA ASP A 564 -5.16 -11.66 -9.56
C ASP A 564 -6.47 -12.46 -9.38
N PHE A 565 -7.60 -11.80 -9.15
CA PHE A 565 -8.88 -12.49 -8.92
C PHE A 565 -9.33 -13.35 -10.11
N VAL A 566 -9.03 -12.94 -11.34
CA VAL A 566 -9.34 -13.71 -12.54
C VAL A 566 -8.42 -14.93 -12.62
N ASP A 567 -7.13 -14.77 -12.30
CA ASP A 567 -6.20 -15.90 -12.19
C ASP A 567 -6.65 -16.91 -11.13
N ALA A 568 -7.17 -16.45 -9.98
CA ALA A 568 -7.72 -17.30 -8.94
C ALA A 568 -8.92 -18.13 -9.43
N ARG A 569 -9.88 -17.48 -10.09
CA ARG A 569 -11.02 -18.16 -10.72
C ARG A 569 -10.54 -19.23 -11.71
N ASP A 570 -9.63 -18.86 -12.60
CA ASP A 570 -9.18 -19.73 -13.68
C ASP A 570 -8.32 -20.89 -13.14
N ALA A 571 -7.52 -20.65 -12.10
CA ALA A 571 -6.76 -21.66 -11.37
C ALA A 571 -7.67 -22.68 -10.66
N VAL A 572 -8.72 -22.24 -9.97
CA VAL A 572 -9.68 -23.15 -9.32
C VAL A 572 -10.45 -23.97 -10.36
N LEU A 573 -10.82 -23.35 -11.48
CA LEU A 573 -11.48 -24.05 -12.59
C LEU A 573 -10.55 -25.08 -13.26
N ALA A 574 -9.28 -24.74 -13.46
CA ALA A 574 -8.26 -25.64 -13.99
C ALA A 574 -7.97 -26.81 -13.05
N SER A 575 -7.85 -26.52 -11.76
CA SER A 575 -7.72 -27.51 -10.70
C SER A 575 -8.90 -28.48 -10.71
N ALA A 576 -10.14 -28.00 -10.79
CA ALA A 576 -11.34 -28.82 -10.90
C ALA A 576 -11.32 -29.72 -12.16
N LYS A 577 -10.87 -29.22 -13.30
CA LYS A 577 -10.67 -30.05 -14.51
C LYS A 577 -9.62 -31.14 -14.31
N SER A 578 -8.53 -30.84 -13.61
CA SER A 578 -7.47 -31.82 -13.31
C SER A 578 -7.96 -32.99 -12.46
N TYR A 579 -8.97 -32.76 -11.60
CA TYR A 579 -9.67 -33.81 -10.86
C TYR A 579 -10.80 -34.50 -11.66
N ARG A 580 -10.96 -34.14 -12.94
CA ARG A 580 -11.97 -34.68 -13.87
C ARG A 580 -13.40 -34.52 -13.37
N LEU A 581 -13.69 -33.38 -12.73
CA LEU A 581 -15.05 -33.03 -12.32
C LEU A 581 -16.00 -32.96 -13.52
N SER A 582 -17.28 -33.22 -13.26
CA SER A 582 -18.29 -33.22 -14.32
C SER A 582 -18.49 -31.81 -14.90
N LYS A 583 -19.01 -31.70 -16.13
CA LYS A 583 -19.36 -30.39 -16.72
C LYS A 583 -20.33 -29.58 -15.84
N LYS A 584 -21.18 -30.25 -15.06
CA LYS A 584 -22.10 -29.62 -14.12
C LYS A 584 -21.33 -28.98 -12.97
N ASP A 585 -20.39 -29.70 -12.37
CA ASP A 585 -19.60 -29.21 -11.24
C ASP A 585 -18.62 -28.10 -11.67
N LEU A 586 -18.04 -28.20 -12.87
CA LEU A 586 -17.26 -27.09 -13.46
C LEU A 586 -18.11 -25.82 -13.63
N LYS A 587 -19.41 -25.96 -13.94
CA LYS A 587 -20.31 -24.82 -14.02
C LYS A 587 -20.63 -24.24 -12.64
N VAL A 588 -20.66 -25.06 -11.59
CA VAL A 588 -20.78 -24.60 -10.19
C VAL A 588 -19.57 -23.74 -9.82
N VAL A 589 -18.35 -24.22 -10.09
CA VAL A 589 -17.11 -23.44 -9.89
C VAL A 589 -17.21 -22.09 -10.58
N GLN A 590 -17.54 -22.09 -11.88
CA GLN A 590 -17.66 -20.84 -12.63
C GLN A 590 -18.73 -19.90 -12.03
N THR A 591 -19.86 -20.45 -11.59
CA THR A 591 -20.98 -19.65 -11.07
C THR A 591 -20.63 -19.00 -9.74
N ALA A 592 -19.88 -19.67 -8.87
CA ALA A 592 -19.43 -19.13 -7.59
C ALA A 592 -18.54 -17.88 -7.75
N PHE A 593 -17.66 -17.86 -8.76
CA PHE A 593 -16.86 -16.66 -9.06
C PHE A 593 -17.66 -15.60 -9.84
N ASP A 594 -18.51 -16.03 -10.80
CA ASP A 594 -19.35 -15.11 -11.58
C ASP A 594 -20.35 -14.35 -10.67
N SER A 595 -20.91 -14.98 -9.62
CA SER A 595 -21.83 -14.35 -8.67
C SER A 595 -21.17 -13.27 -7.81
N ARG A 596 -19.87 -13.40 -7.55
CA ARG A 596 -19.05 -12.41 -6.83
C ARG A 596 -18.47 -11.33 -7.77
N GLY A 597 -18.86 -11.34 -9.05
CA GLY A 597 -18.44 -10.35 -10.05
C GLY A 597 -17.05 -10.60 -10.66
N ILE A 598 -16.39 -11.70 -10.30
CA ILE A 598 -15.05 -12.07 -10.78
C ILE A 598 -15.15 -12.63 -12.21
N THR A 599 -15.23 -11.70 -13.16
CA THR A 599 -15.32 -11.98 -14.61
C THR A 599 -14.17 -11.37 -15.39
N ALA A 600 -13.82 -11.92 -16.55
CA ALA A 600 -12.81 -11.29 -17.41
C ALA A 600 -13.16 -9.84 -17.87
N LYS A 601 -14.38 -9.34 -17.61
CA LYS A 601 -14.87 -8.03 -18.06
C LYS A 601 -14.94 -6.97 -16.96
N TRP A 602 -14.82 -7.31 -15.68
CA TRP A 602 -15.05 -6.33 -14.60
C TRP A 602 -14.01 -5.19 -14.61
N LYS A 603 -12.77 -5.49 -15.02
CA LYS A 603 -11.67 -4.52 -15.19
C LYS A 603 -11.99 -3.36 -16.15
N ALA A 604 -12.98 -3.49 -17.04
CA ALA A 604 -13.34 -2.41 -17.98
C ALA A 604 -14.13 -1.24 -17.34
N ASN A 605 -14.57 -1.36 -16.09
CA ASN A 605 -15.46 -0.38 -15.43
C ASN A 605 -14.86 0.24 -14.14
N LEU A 606 -13.54 0.19 -13.95
CA LEU A 606 -12.86 0.51 -12.68
C LEU A 606 -13.14 1.93 -12.12
N TYR A 607 -13.25 2.96 -12.97
CA TYR A 607 -13.60 4.33 -12.54
C TYR A 607 -15.12 4.61 -12.56
N GLY A 608 -15.93 3.65 -13.02
CA GLY A 608 -17.38 3.81 -13.12
C GLY A 608 -17.84 4.68 -14.30
N LYS A 609 -19.16 4.90 -14.39
CA LYS A 609 -19.75 5.80 -15.40
C LYS A 609 -19.76 7.24 -14.87
N GLY A 610 -19.43 8.21 -15.72
CA GLY A 610 -19.56 9.65 -15.39
C GLY A 610 -18.29 10.33 -14.89
N THR A 611 -17.14 9.64 -14.94
CA THR A 611 -15.83 10.24 -14.65
C THR A 611 -15.12 10.61 -15.95
N ASP A 612 -14.81 11.90 -16.10
CA ASP A 612 -13.96 12.41 -17.18
C ASP A 612 -12.49 12.38 -16.73
N VAL A 613 -11.84 11.22 -16.86
CA VAL A 613 -10.41 11.06 -16.57
C VAL A 613 -9.59 11.80 -17.64
N LEU A 614 -8.86 12.83 -17.22
CA LEU A 614 -7.97 13.65 -18.06
C LEU A 614 -6.64 12.96 -18.34
N ILE A 615 -6.10 12.27 -17.34
CA ILE A 615 -4.88 11.46 -17.42
C ILE A 615 -4.94 10.40 -16.32
N ASP A 616 -4.67 9.15 -16.66
CA ASP A 616 -4.76 8.02 -15.75
C ASP A 616 -3.44 7.74 -15.03
N ARG A 617 -3.54 6.93 -13.96
CA ARG A 617 -2.44 6.25 -13.27
C ARG A 617 -1.36 7.19 -12.77
N LEU A 618 -1.79 8.12 -11.91
CA LEU A 618 -0.91 9.01 -11.17
C LEU A 618 -0.16 8.23 -10.06
N ASN A 619 1.08 8.61 -9.79
CA ASN A 619 1.96 7.93 -8.84
C ASN A 619 1.75 8.42 -7.39
N THR A 620 1.43 7.53 -6.46
CA THR A 620 1.22 7.83 -5.04
C THR A 620 2.45 7.76 -4.15
N GLY A 621 3.62 7.36 -4.67
CA GLY A 621 4.86 7.24 -3.90
C GLY A 621 5.88 8.36 -4.17
N VAL A 622 6.32 9.02 -3.10
CA VAL A 622 7.45 9.95 -2.94
C VAL A 622 7.45 11.36 -3.59
N TYR A 623 7.72 12.36 -2.73
CA TYR A 623 8.02 13.79 -2.97
C TYR A 623 7.04 14.60 -3.82
N ALA A 624 6.12 13.97 -4.54
CA ALA A 624 5.03 14.65 -5.20
C ALA A 624 3.99 15.02 -4.15
N ASP A 625 3.91 16.31 -3.81
CA ASP A 625 2.57 16.85 -3.63
C ASP A 625 1.81 16.49 -4.91
N MET A 626 0.93 15.51 -4.76
CA MET A 626 0.16 14.93 -5.83
C MET A 626 -0.79 15.98 -6.43
N LYS A 627 -1.05 17.07 -5.70
CA LYS A 627 -1.92 18.16 -6.10
C LYS A 627 -1.55 18.66 -7.49
N ALA A 628 -2.49 18.49 -8.40
CA ALA A 628 -2.44 19.15 -9.69
C ALA A 628 -2.58 20.67 -9.49
N SER A 629 -2.08 21.46 -10.43
CA SER A 629 -2.41 22.87 -10.53
C SER A 629 -3.25 23.11 -11.77
N THR A 630 -4.24 24.01 -11.68
CA THR A 630 -5.04 24.39 -12.84
C THR A 630 -5.24 25.90 -12.94
N ALA A 631 -5.14 26.41 -14.17
CA ALA A 631 -5.47 27.78 -14.52
C ALA A 631 -5.64 27.93 -16.03
N GLY A 632 -6.49 28.85 -16.48
CA GLY A 632 -6.63 29.18 -17.91
C GLY A 632 -7.01 28.01 -18.82
N GLY A 633 -7.73 27.00 -18.30
CA GLY A 633 -8.11 25.79 -19.03
C GLY A 633 -6.98 24.78 -19.23
N TRP A 634 -5.89 24.91 -18.49
CA TRP A 634 -4.78 23.97 -18.42
C TRP A 634 -4.70 23.31 -17.04
N PHE A 635 -4.19 22.09 -17.01
CA PHE A 635 -3.70 21.47 -15.78
C PHE A 635 -2.19 21.20 -15.91
N ALA A 636 -1.51 21.15 -14.77
CA ALA A 636 -0.18 20.60 -14.60
C ALA A 636 -0.22 19.60 -13.44
N VAL A 637 0.35 18.41 -13.61
CA VAL A 637 0.30 17.33 -12.61
C VAL A 637 1.61 16.55 -12.60
N PRO A 638 2.12 16.14 -11.43
CA PRO A 638 3.24 15.22 -11.37
C PRO A 638 2.77 13.82 -11.79
N ARG A 639 3.56 13.17 -12.63
CA ARG A 639 3.32 11.82 -13.11
C ARG A 639 4.66 11.14 -13.39
N SER A 640 4.90 10.02 -12.73
CA SER A 640 5.92 9.08 -13.18
C SER A 640 5.42 8.42 -14.47
N ASP A 641 6.34 8.01 -15.33
CA ASP A 641 5.95 7.22 -16.49
C ASP A 641 5.10 6.01 -16.05
N ALA A 642 4.33 5.48 -16.99
CA ALA A 642 3.42 4.36 -16.78
C ALA A 642 4.10 3.18 -16.03
N ASN A 643 5.41 3.04 -16.22
CA ASN A 643 6.23 1.97 -15.69
C ASN A 643 7.05 2.36 -14.44
N ARG A 644 6.91 3.59 -13.94
CA ARG A 644 7.70 4.14 -12.82
C ARG A 644 9.23 4.01 -13.05
N THR A 645 9.67 3.88 -14.31
CA THR A 645 11.09 3.75 -14.72
C THR A 645 11.84 5.08 -14.69
N GLN A 646 11.11 6.19 -14.77
CA GLN A 646 11.65 7.52 -14.82
C GLN A 646 11.33 8.27 -13.53
N PRO A 647 12.22 9.21 -13.12
CA PRO A 647 11.85 10.23 -12.15
C PRO A 647 10.46 10.81 -12.44
N THR A 648 9.71 11.14 -11.39
CA THR A 648 8.45 11.87 -11.53
C THR A 648 8.65 13.06 -12.47
N SER A 649 7.77 13.21 -13.44
CA SER A 649 7.83 14.24 -14.46
C SER A 649 6.59 15.12 -14.40
N ILE A 650 6.65 16.36 -14.87
CA ILE A 650 5.48 17.22 -14.92
C ILE A 650 4.79 17.05 -16.26
N TRP A 651 3.50 16.74 -16.21
CA TRP A 651 2.63 16.63 -17.38
C TRP A 651 1.63 17.76 -17.41
N VAL A 652 1.32 18.24 -18.61
CA VAL A 652 0.32 19.28 -18.85
C VAL A 652 -0.72 18.82 -19.86
N GLY A 653 -1.93 19.32 -19.71
CA GLY A 653 -3.02 19.04 -20.65
C GLY A 653 -4.18 20.02 -20.49
N ARG A 654 -5.21 19.85 -21.30
CA ARG A 654 -6.41 20.69 -21.25
C ARG A 654 -7.44 20.10 -20.28
N THR A 655 -8.04 20.96 -19.46
CA THR A 655 -9.10 20.54 -18.52
C THR A 655 -10.39 20.09 -19.21
N ASN A 656 -10.58 20.43 -20.48
CA ASN A 656 -11.71 19.96 -21.28
C ASN A 656 -11.49 18.57 -21.92
N GLY A 657 -10.40 17.88 -21.57
CA GLY A 657 -10.04 16.57 -22.10
C GLY A 657 -9.65 16.55 -23.59
N LYS A 658 -9.59 17.70 -24.27
CA LYS A 658 -9.24 17.77 -25.70
C LYS A 658 -7.74 17.79 -25.89
N GLY A 659 -7.25 16.88 -26.72
CA GLY A 659 -5.83 16.73 -27.03
C GLY A 659 -5.10 15.85 -26.02
N THR A 660 -3.98 15.28 -26.44
CA THR A 660 -3.19 14.37 -25.60
C THR A 660 -2.34 15.18 -24.61
N PRO A 661 -2.42 14.90 -23.29
CA PRO A 661 -1.47 15.44 -22.32
C PRO A 661 -0.03 15.13 -22.71
N TYR A 662 0.91 16.00 -22.37
CA TYR A 662 2.34 15.79 -22.67
C TYR A 662 3.24 16.22 -21.50
N ARG A 663 4.43 15.62 -21.45
CA ARG A 663 5.48 15.96 -20.48
C ARG A 663 6.08 17.34 -20.79
N ILE A 664 6.04 18.26 -19.82
CA ILE A 664 6.64 19.60 -19.91
C ILE A 664 8.01 19.67 -19.24
N SER A 665 8.26 18.82 -18.22
CA SER A 665 9.56 18.77 -17.55
C SER A 665 10.62 18.11 -18.46
N PRO A 666 11.92 18.44 -18.28
CA PRO A 666 12.98 17.76 -18.98
C PRO A 666 13.10 16.30 -18.52
N ASP A 667 13.69 15.47 -19.39
CA ASP A 667 14.08 14.08 -19.10
C ASP A 667 15.57 14.03 -18.76
N ASP A 668 15.91 14.61 -17.62
CA ASP A 668 17.30 14.85 -17.19
C ASP A 668 17.73 13.97 -16.01
N GLY A 669 16.94 12.93 -15.69
CA GLY A 669 17.21 12.02 -14.57
C GLY A 669 16.90 12.60 -13.19
N THR A 670 16.35 13.82 -13.11
CA THR A 670 15.96 14.44 -11.83
C THR A 670 14.47 14.28 -11.54
N ILE A 671 14.09 14.25 -10.26
CA ILE A 671 12.70 14.12 -9.83
C ILE A 671 12.02 15.49 -9.95
N HIS A 672 10.89 15.56 -10.65
CA HIS A 672 10.11 16.78 -10.81
C HIS A 672 8.80 16.71 -10.01
N SER A 673 8.51 17.75 -9.24
CA SER A 673 7.39 17.81 -8.28
C SER A 673 6.84 19.24 -8.12
N PHE A 674 5.75 19.40 -7.36
CA PHE A 674 5.10 20.68 -7.03
C PHE A 674 4.82 21.56 -8.25
N PRO A 675 4.10 21.07 -9.27
CA PRO A 675 3.82 21.88 -10.44
C PRO A 675 2.74 22.93 -10.16
N HIS A 676 3.01 24.17 -10.53
CA HIS A 676 2.06 25.27 -10.49
C HIS A 676 1.93 25.92 -11.86
N THR A 677 0.70 26.21 -12.30
CA THR A 677 0.44 26.91 -13.56
C THR A 677 -0.46 28.12 -13.38
N ASP A 678 -0.16 29.18 -14.13
CA ASP A 678 -1.01 30.37 -14.31
C ASP A 678 -1.81 30.30 -15.63
N GLY A 679 -1.79 29.15 -16.32
CA GLY A 679 -2.40 28.93 -17.63
C GLY A 679 -1.58 29.47 -18.81
N LYS A 680 -0.40 30.06 -18.56
CA LYS A 680 0.55 30.54 -19.57
C LYS A 680 1.92 29.89 -19.40
N ARG A 681 2.34 29.63 -18.17
CA ARG A 681 3.59 28.99 -17.77
C ARG A 681 3.32 27.94 -16.71
N VAL A 682 4.28 27.05 -16.56
CA VAL A 682 4.38 26.12 -15.43
C VAL A 682 5.68 26.39 -14.71
N VAL A 683 5.65 26.32 -13.38
CA VAL A 683 6.81 26.34 -12.48
C VAL A 683 6.76 25.06 -11.65
N TRP A 684 7.91 24.43 -11.42
CA TRP A 684 7.98 23.18 -10.65
C TRP A 684 9.34 23.04 -9.97
N LEU A 685 9.40 22.17 -8.96
CA LEU A 685 10.63 21.75 -8.30
C LEU A 685 11.28 20.61 -9.07
N SER A 686 12.60 20.65 -9.23
CA SER A 686 13.44 19.58 -9.76
C SER A 686 14.50 19.21 -8.72
N ILE A 687 14.58 17.95 -8.34
CA ILE A 687 15.48 17.40 -7.33
C ILE A 687 16.48 16.48 -8.02
N GLY A 688 17.72 16.94 -8.15
CA GLY A 688 18.84 16.18 -8.67
C GLY A 688 19.70 15.61 -7.56
N LEU A 689 20.36 14.49 -7.81
CA LEU A 689 21.32 13.92 -6.87
C LEU A 689 22.64 14.68 -6.92
N ASP A 690 23.17 15.03 -5.75
CA ASP A 690 24.50 15.61 -5.61
C ASP A 690 25.15 15.13 -4.31
N PRO A 691 25.95 14.05 -4.36
CA PRO A 691 26.64 13.53 -3.17
C PRO A 691 27.65 14.50 -2.55
N SER A 692 28.01 15.58 -3.25
CA SER A 692 28.90 16.63 -2.73
C SER A 692 28.14 17.73 -1.99
N SER A 693 26.81 17.78 -2.12
CA SER A 693 25.93 18.67 -1.38
C SER A 693 25.79 18.22 0.09
N PRO A 694 25.67 19.16 1.06
CA PRO A 694 25.39 18.84 2.46
C PRO A 694 24.15 17.96 2.69
N THR A 695 23.18 18.02 1.78
CA THR A 695 21.94 17.24 1.84
C THR A 695 21.95 15.99 0.94
N GLY A 696 23.02 15.78 0.16
CA GLY A 696 23.08 14.73 -0.86
C GLY A 696 22.28 15.01 -2.13
N GLU A 697 21.64 16.18 -2.23
CA GLU A 697 20.78 16.58 -3.35
C GLU A 697 21.00 18.05 -3.77
N THR A 698 20.61 18.37 -5.01
CA THR A 698 20.50 19.73 -5.54
C THR A 698 19.05 19.99 -5.92
N ASN A 699 18.48 21.04 -5.35
CA ASN A 699 17.10 21.46 -5.57
C ASN A 699 17.07 22.66 -6.52
N ARG A 700 16.30 22.56 -7.61
CA ARG A 700 16.18 23.58 -8.66
C ARG A 700 14.72 23.93 -8.88
N ILE A 701 14.41 25.22 -9.00
CA ILE A 701 13.06 25.66 -9.40
C ILE A 701 13.10 25.98 -10.89
N LEU A 702 12.32 25.25 -11.67
CA LEU A 702 12.30 25.31 -13.13
C LEU A 702 10.99 25.94 -13.63
N SER A 703 11.01 26.50 -14.84
CA SER A 703 9.83 27.05 -15.50
C SER A 703 9.84 26.86 -17.01
N ALA A 704 8.67 26.68 -17.61
CA ALA A 704 8.48 26.62 -19.06
C ALA A 704 7.11 27.22 -19.49
N PRO A 705 6.97 27.71 -20.73
CA PRO A 705 5.67 28.05 -21.30
C PRO A 705 4.74 26.83 -21.33
N VAL A 706 3.49 26.97 -20.91
CA VAL A 706 2.56 25.85 -20.80
C VAL A 706 2.35 25.15 -22.13
N GLY A 707 2.37 25.89 -23.25
CA GLY A 707 2.25 25.36 -24.61
C GLY A 707 3.50 24.68 -25.20
N GLY A 708 4.54 24.47 -24.38
CA GLY A 708 5.83 23.96 -24.81
C GLY A 708 6.83 25.07 -25.16
N GLY A 709 8.10 24.83 -24.87
CA GLY A 709 9.18 25.81 -25.06
C GLY A 709 10.42 25.48 -24.21
N PRO A 710 11.46 26.33 -24.24
CA PRO A 710 12.67 26.09 -23.46
C PRO A 710 12.38 26.17 -21.96
N VAL A 711 12.96 25.23 -21.21
CA VAL A 711 12.96 25.22 -19.74
C VAL A 711 13.99 26.24 -19.23
N LYS A 712 13.62 27.03 -18.24
CA LYS A 712 14.48 28.00 -17.57
C LYS A 712 14.61 27.67 -16.09
N GLU A 713 15.84 27.65 -15.59
CA GLU A 713 16.12 27.62 -14.16
C GLU A 713 15.91 29.01 -13.54
N LEU A 714 15.11 29.06 -12.48
CA LEU A 714 14.82 30.29 -11.72
C LEU A 714 15.66 30.38 -10.44
N TYR A 715 15.95 29.23 -9.83
CA TYR A 715 16.68 29.13 -8.56
C TYR A 715 17.35 27.75 -8.43
N SER A 716 18.44 27.68 -7.69
CA SER A 716 19.14 26.43 -7.33
C SER A 716 19.71 26.53 -5.92
N SER A 717 19.64 25.43 -5.17
CA SER A 717 20.09 25.33 -3.78
C SER A 717 20.61 23.92 -3.46
N PRO A 718 21.71 23.80 -2.70
CA PRO A 718 22.12 22.52 -2.13
C PRO A 718 21.25 22.12 -0.92
N GLU A 719 20.50 23.06 -0.35
CA GLU A 719 19.58 22.79 0.76
C GLU A 719 18.24 22.27 0.24
N ARG A 720 17.59 21.43 1.05
CA ARG A 720 16.26 20.85 0.78
C ARG A 720 15.24 21.96 0.55
N VAL A 721 14.52 21.87 -0.57
CA VAL A 721 13.34 22.68 -0.85
C VAL A 721 12.11 21.80 -0.65
N ASP A 722 11.12 22.33 0.06
CA ASP A 722 9.86 21.66 0.31
C ASP A 722 8.74 22.66 -0.04
N GLY A 723 7.79 22.27 -0.89
CA GLY A 723 6.74 23.17 -1.37
C GLY A 723 7.20 24.27 -2.35
N VAL A 724 6.42 24.51 -3.39
CA VAL A 724 6.59 25.62 -4.35
C VAL A 724 5.23 26.26 -4.56
N GLY A 725 5.17 27.58 -4.73
CA GLY A 725 3.99 28.31 -5.16
C GLY A 725 4.33 29.25 -6.31
N PHE A 726 3.40 29.43 -7.26
CA PHE A 726 3.58 30.32 -8.40
C PHE A 726 2.26 30.95 -8.88
N ASP A 727 2.29 32.27 -9.04
CA ASP A 727 1.21 33.06 -9.66
C ASP A 727 1.80 34.36 -10.24
N GLY A 728 1.49 34.64 -11.51
CA GLY A 728 1.96 35.86 -12.16
C GLY A 728 3.49 35.95 -12.22
N ASP A 729 4.08 36.94 -11.55
CA ASP A 729 5.52 37.20 -11.53
C ASP A 729 6.21 36.73 -10.25
N VAL A 730 5.50 36.02 -9.35
CA VAL A 730 6.03 35.59 -8.06
C VAL A 730 6.18 34.08 -8.02
N VAL A 731 7.35 33.64 -7.56
CA VAL A 731 7.62 32.24 -7.20
C VAL A 731 8.03 32.22 -5.74
N THR A 732 7.44 31.33 -4.96
CA THR A 732 7.74 31.15 -3.53
C THR A 732 7.99 29.68 -3.22
N TRP A 733 8.79 29.40 -2.19
CA TRP A 733 9.12 28.04 -1.76
C TRP A 733 9.56 28.06 -0.29
N SER A 734 9.43 26.93 0.40
CA SER A 734 10.08 26.74 1.69
C SER A 734 11.40 26.01 1.49
N GLN A 735 12.37 26.37 2.31
CA GLN A 735 13.70 25.82 2.22
C GLN A 735 14.29 25.64 3.61
N TYR A 736 14.94 24.52 3.79
CA TYR A 736 15.75 24.25 4.95
C TYR A 736 16.91 25.27 5.08
N ASP A 737 17.06 25.89 6.27
CA ASP A 737 18.07 26.90 6.56
C ASP A 737 18.95 26.52 7.77
N PRO A 738 20.20 26.05 7.54
CA PRO A 738 21.13 25.71 8.61
C PRO A 738 21.45 26.88 9.54
N ALA A 739 21.44 28.13 9.02
CA ALA A 739 21.80 29.31 9.81
C ALA A 739 20.76 29.63 10.88
N GLN A 740 19.53 29.11 10.75
CA GLN A 740 18.46 29.26 11.72
C GLN A 740 18.31 28.05 12.66
N GLY A 741 19.29 27.16 12.70
CA GLY A 741 19.24 25.99 13.58
C GLY A 741 18.36 24.87 13.02
N TYR A 742 18.49 24.58 11.72
CA TYR A 742 17.84 23.45 11.05
C TYR A 742 16.32 23.65 10.85
N LEU A 743 15.86 24.90 10.68
CA LEU A 743 14.45 25.25 10.46
C LEU A 743 14.15 25.47 8.97
N ASP A 744 12.91 25.18 8.54
CA ASP A 744 12.45 25.57 7.20
C ASP A 744 12.03 27.04 7.20
N VAL A 745 12.39 27.80 6.15
CA VAL A 745 12.05 29.22 5.97
C VAL A 745 11.39 29.46 4.62
N VAL A 746 10.48 30.43 4.53
CA VAL A 746 9.84 30.80 3.26
C VAL A 746 10.66 31.84 2.51
N ARG A 747 10.89 31.57 1.23
CA ARG A 747 11.63 32.42 0.29
C ARG A 747 10.78 32.74 -0.93
N TYR A 748 11.13 33.83 -1.64
CA TYR A 748 10.47 34.19 -2.89
C TYR A 748 11.37 34.96 -3.87
N LEU A 749 10.99 34.88 -5.16
CA LEU A 749 11.51 35.66 -6.28
C LEU A 749 10.38 36.52 -6.86
N ARG A 750 10.74 37.66 -7.47
CA ARG A 750 9.81 38.57 -8.15
C ARG A 750 10.32 38.95 -9.54
N GLY A 751 9.45 38.81 -10.55
CA GLY A 751 9.74 39.13 -11.93
C GLY A 751 10.91 38.31 -12.47
N SER A 752 11.82 38.96 -13.19
CA SER A 752 13.06 38.38 -13.67
C SER A 752 14.26 38.63 -12.75
N SER A 753 14.03 39.18 -11.55
CA SER A 753 15.10 39.48 -10.60
C SER A 753 15.71 38.18 -10.05
N PRO A 754 17.04 38.05 -10.00
CA PRO A 754 17.71 36.93 -9.34
C PRO A 754 17.76 37.08 -7.81
N THR A 755 17.28 38.20 -7.26
CA THR A 755 17.32 38.47 -5.82
C THR A 755 16.32 37.59 -5.09
N VAL A 756 16.84 36.64 -4.32
CA VAL A 756 16.06 35.83 -3.38
C VAL A 756 15.76 36.66 -2.14
N HIS A 757 14.48 36.71 -1.76
CA HIS A 757 14.03 37.31 -0.53
C HIS A 757 13.62 36.22 0.45
N THR A 758 14.06 36.33 1.71
CA THR A 758 13.60 35.46 2.81
C THR A 758 12.58 36.22 3.64
N LEU A 759 11.45 35.59 3.95
CA LEU A 759 10.46 36.17 4.86
C LEU A 759 11.00 36.15 6.29
N ALA A 760 11.01 37.32 6.93
CA ALA A 760 11.41 37.44 8.33
C ALA A 760 10.23 37.17 9.25
N HIS A 761 10.42 36.31 10.26
CA HIS A 761 9.44 36.03 11.31
C HIS A 761 10.01 36.41 12.71
N PRO A 762 10.17 37.71 13.00
CA PRO A 762 10.82 38.17 14.24
C PRO A 762 10.01 37.89 15.52
N GLY A 763 8.74 37.51 15.38
CA GLY A 763 7.81 37.32 16.49
C GLY A 763 7.72 35.91 17.04
N TRP A 764 8.36 34.92 16.39
CA TRP A 764 8.27 33.51 16.78
C TRP A 764 9.46 32.69 16.28
N ALA A 765 9.70 31.55 16.95
CA ALA A 765 10.76 30.62 16.62
C ALA A 765 10.16 29.26 16.20
N GLY A 766 10.53 28.79 15.02
CA GLY A 766 10.12 27.49 14.46
C GLY A 766 10.11 27.52 12.92
N SER A 767 9.67 26.42 12.31
CA SER A 767 9.65 26.27 10.85
C SER A 767 8.52 27.06 10.17
N ALA A 768 8.76 27.49 8.94
CA ALA A 768 7.77 28.05 8.01
C ALA A 768 7.75 27.19 6.73
N THR A 769 6.61 26.59 6.37
CA THR A 769 6.52 25.67 5.22
C THR A 769 5.25 25.83 4.38
N ALA A 770 5.15 25.05 3.30
CA ALA A 770 4.02 24.94 2.38
C ALA A 770 3.51 26.30 1.85
N PRO A 771 4.39 27.14 1.26
CA PRO A 771 3.96 28.43 0.79
C PRO A 771 3.14 28.34 -0.49
N SER A 772 2.09 29.15 -0.58
CA SER A 772 1.29 29.38 -1.79
C SER A 772 1.24 30.86 -2.09
N VAL A 773 1.03 31.23 -3.37
CA VAL A 773 0.96 32.63 -3.79
C VAL A 773 -0.20 32.89 -4.74
N LYS A 774 -0.90 33.99 -4.52
CA LYS A 774 -1.97 34.49 -5.39
C LYS A 774 -2.06 35.99 -5.30
N ASN A 775 -2.13 36.69 -6.44
CA ASN A 775 -2.32 38.15 -6.48
C ASN A 775 -1.34 38.93 -5.56
N GLY A 776 -0.08 38.50 -5.51
CA GLY A 776 0.96 39.15 -4.69
C GLY A 776 0.86 38.92 -3.18
N LYS A 777 0.04 37.97 -2.72
CA LYS A 777 0.01 37.52 -1.32
C LYS A 777 0.60 36.13 -1.22
N ILE A 778 1.47 35.91 -0.26
CA ILE A 778 2.10 34.61 0.03
C ILE A 778 1.51 34.09 1.33
N SER A 779 0.82 32.95 1.31
CA SER A 779 0.40 32.23 2.52
C SER A 779 1.39 31.13 2.86
N TYR A 780 1.60 30.84 4.14
CA TYR A 780 2.45 29.72 4.58
C TYR A 780 2.07 29.24 5.98
N ILE A 781 2.45 28.01 6.31
CA ILE A 781 2.29 27.43 7.64
C ILE A 781 3.36 28.00 8.57
N ARG A 782 2.94 28.39 9.77
CA ARG A 782 3.76 28.76 10.91
C ARG A 782 3.75 27.60 11.91
N TYR A 783 4.92 27.06 12.23
CA TYR A 783 5.13 26.15 13.35
C TYR A 783 5.73 26.94 14.50
N GLU A 784 4.99 27.13 15.58
CA GLU A 784 5.48 27.85 16.74
C GLU A 784 5.86 26.89 17.88
N ASN A 785 7.14 26.87 18.27
CA ASN A 785 7.60 26.16 19.46
C ASN A 785 7.35 27.01 20.71
N TYR A 786 6.33 26.69 21.51
CA TYR A 786 6.05 27.39 22.77
C TYR A 786 7.03 27.02 23.89
N THR A 787 7.15 27.88 24.92
CA THR A 787 7.99 27.70 26.13
C THR A 787 7.24 27.75 27.48
N GLN A 788 5.91 27.90 27.52
CA GLN A 788 5.10 27.57 28.72
C GLN A 788 4.14 26.38 28.53
N PRO A 789 4.10 25.42 29.48
CA PRO A 789 3.22 24.27 29.44
C PRO A 789 1.79 24.70 29.77
N ASP A 790 0.80 24.13 29.07
CA ASP A 790 -0.53 24.03 29.68
C ASP A 790 -0.53 22.97 30.79
N ALA A 791 -1.68 22.78 31.45
CA ALA A 791 -1.82 21.88 32.59
C ALA A 791 -1.44 20.41 32.29
N ASN A 792 -1.31 20.03 31.01
CA ASN A 792 -1.04 18.67 30.55
C ASN A 792 0.35 18.51 29.90
N GLY A 793 1.16 19.57 29.84
CA GLY A 793 2.57 19.47 29.46
C GLY A 793 2.86 19.23 27.97
N ARG A 794 1.91 19.47 27.05
CA ARG A 794 2.14 19.39 25.59
C ARG A 794 2.47 20.75 24.97
N TRP A 795 3.21 20.73 23.85
CA TRP A 795 3.89 21.88 23.23
C TRP A 795 3.41 22.09 21.79
N TRP A 796 3.79 23.23 21.16
CA TRP A 796 3.58 23.72 19.77
C TRP A 796 2.17 24.16 19.30
N SER A 797 2.13 25.05 18.30
CA SER A 797 0.90 25.46 17.58
C SER A 797 1.16 25.55 16.08
N LEU A 798 0.17 25.08 15.30
CA LEU A 798 0.10 25.24 13.85
C LEU A 798 -0.81 26.41 13.50
N GLY A 799 -0.33 27.31 12.64
CA GLY A 799 -1.11 28.44 12.15
C GLY A 799 -0.75 28.84 10.72
N VAL A 800 -1.48 29.81 10.17
CA VAL A 800 -1.28 30.34 8.83
C VAL A 800 -0.95 31.83 8.91
N GLU A 801 0.12 32.22 8.24
CA GLU A 801 0.48 33.62 8.00
C GLU A 801 0.30 33.98 6.53
N VAL A 802 -0.02 35.25 6.27
CA VAL A 802 -0.13 35.82 4.93
C VAL A 802 0.74 37.06 4.83
N TYR A 803 1.75 37.00 3.97
CA TYR A 803 2.62 38.11 3.63
C TYR A 803 2.14 38.82 2.36
N ASP A 804 1.90 40.12 2.45
CA ASP A 804 1.49 40.96 1.33
C ASP A 804 2.71 41.66 0.70
N LEU A 805 3.03 41.31 -0.54
CA LEU A 805 4.22 41.81 -1.25
C LEU A 805 4.14 43.30 -1.63
N ALA A 806 2.93 43.87 -1.70
CA ALA A 806 2.71 45.27 -2.05
C ALA A 806 2.93 46.18 -0.82
N THR A 807 2.55 45.71 0.36
CA THR A 807 2.66 46.48 1.61
C THR A 807 3.86 46.09 2.47
N GLY A 808 4.46 44.93 2.22
CA GLY A 808 5.53 44.35 3.04
C GLY A 808 5.06 43.91 4.43
N ARG A 809 3.77 43.69 4.63
CA ARG A 809 3.18 43.33 5.93
C ARG A 809 2.79 41.87 5.98
N THR A 810 3.16 41.21 7.08
CA THR A 810 2.64 39.88 7.46
C THR A 810 1.39 40.04 8.31
N THR A 811 0.35 39.26 8.03
CA THR A 811 -0.86 39.13 8.84
C THR A 811 -0.98 37.69 9.31
N TYR A 812 -1.19 37.48 10.60
CA TYR A 812 -1.58 36.17 11.11
C TYR A 812 -3.03 35.89 10.72
N ALA A 813 -3.25 34.96 9.80
CA ALA A 813 -4.57 34.62 9.29
C ALA A 813 -5.38 33.80 10.31
N GLY A 814 -4.70 33.06 11.17
CA GLY A 814 -5.29 32.28 12.25
C GLY A 814 -4.58 30.96 12.44
N GLY A 815 -4.95 30.23 13.48
CA GLY A 815 -4.42 28.91 13.81
C GLY A 815 -5.09 28.41 15.08
N ASP A 816 -4.83 27.16 15.40
CA ASP A 816 -5.47 26.45 16.49
C ASP A 816 -4.40 26.00 17.50
N ALA A 817 -4.60 26.38 18.76
CA ALA A 817 -3.72 25.94 19.85
C ALA A 817 -3.91 24.43 20.06
N GLY A 818 -2.80 23.70 20.17
CA GLY A 818 -2.83 22.24 20.30
C GLY A 818 -3.04 21.48 18.99
N ALA A 819 -3.15 22.15 17.85
CA ALA A 819 -3.24 21.48 16.54
C ALA A 819 -2.07 20.49 16.32
N GLU A 820 -2.39 19.23 16.11
CA GLU A 820 -1.44 18.13 15.92
C GLU A 820 -1.20 17.86 14.43
N ARG A 821 -2.23 18.12 13.62
CA ARG A 821 -2.23 17.97 12.16
C ARG A 821 -2.85 19.21 11.50
N MET A 822 -2.34 19.59 10.32
CA MET A 822 -2.90 20.67 9.48
C MET A 822 -2.71 20.34 8.00
N SER A 823 -3.73 20.61 7.17
CA SER A 823 -3.59 20.56 5.71
C SER A 823 -2.74 21.73 5.20
N TYR A 824 -2.06 21.58 4.07
CA TYR A 824 -1.46 22.73 3.41
C TYR A 824 -2.50 23.81 3.08
N PRO A 825 -2.24 25.10 3.40
CA PRO A 825 -3.19 26.18 3.16
C PRO A 825 -3.38 26.42 1.66
N ASP A 826 -4.63 26.61 1.23
CA ASP A 826 -4.95 26.94 -0.17
C ASP A 826 -5.44 28.38 -0.32
N LEU A 827 -4.95 29.04 -1.36
CA LEU A 827 -5.00 30.49 -1.51
C LEU A 827 -5.71 30.90 -2.81
N SER A 828 -6.64 31.83 -2.70
CA SER A 828 -7.36 32.46 -3.82
C SER A 828 -7.13 33.96 -3.86
N GLY A 829 -7.72 34.65 -4.84
CA GLY A 829 -7.71 36.11 -4.89
C GLY A 829 -8.51 36.76 -3.77
N THR A 830 -9.39 36.00 -3.11
CA THR A 830 -10.33 36.51 -2.09
C THR A 830 -9.97 36.11 -0.66
N GLY A 831 -9.16 35.08 -0.45
CA GLY A 831 -8.79 34.61 0.89
C GLY A 831 -7.88 33.39 0.89
N VAL A 832 -7.60 32.87 2.08
CA VAL A 832 -6.84 31.63 2.33
C VAL A 832 -7.64 30.70 3.23
N ALA A 833 -7.64 29.39 2.95
CA ALA A 833 -8.34 28.37 3.73
C ALA A 833 -7.42 27.20 4.12
N TRP A 834 -7.71 26.57 5.25
CA TRP A 834 -6.98 25.39 5.75
C TRP A 834 -7.86 24.58 6.69
N MET A 835 -7.53 23.30 6.89
CA MET A 835 -8.05 22.47 7.98
C MET A 835 -7.00 22.21 9.07
N THR A 836 -7.45 21.95 10.29
CA THR A 836 -6.63 21.51 11.42
C THR A 836 -7.37 20.48 12.25
N ASP A 837 -6.62 19.55 12.81
CA ASP A 837 -7.08 18.61 13.84
C ASP A 837 -6.32 18.93 15.14
N ARG A 838 -7.05 19.10 16.25
CA ARG A 838 -6.51 19.47 17.57
C ARG A 838 -6.39 18.31 18.55
N ASP A 839 -6.91 17.14 18.22
CA ASP A 839 -6.92 16.01 19.13
C ASP A 839 -6.54 14.66 18.50
N TYR A 840 -6.02 14.63 17.26
CA TYR A 840 -5.61 13.49 16.39
C TYR A 840 -5.04 12.23 17.06
N GLY A 841 -4.61 12.31 18.31
CA GLY A 841 -4.40 11.20 19.22
C GLY A 841 -3.21 11.50 20.10
N THR A 842 -3.34 11.28 21.41
CA THR A 842 -2.29 11.63 22.37
C THR A 842 -1.93 10.42 23.21
N ILE A 843 -0.64 10.11 23.35
CA ILE A 843 -0.21 9.13 24.34
C ILE A 843 -0.20 9.81 25.71
N VAL A 844 -1.17 9.49 26.57
CA VAL A 844 -1.24 9.92 27.98
C VAL A 844 -0.82 8.72 28.84
N ASP A 845 0.24 8.86 29.62
CA ASP A 845 0.73 7.81 30.53
C ASP A 845 1.06 6.45 29.88
N GLY A 846 1.42 6.45 28.59
CA GLY A 846 1.67 5.23 27.81
C GLY A 846 0.40 4.66 27.15
N GLU A 847 -0.75 5.31 27.33
CA GLU A 847 -2.02 4.94 26.72
C GLU A 847 -2.35 5.90 25.58
N TRP A 848 -2.64 5.38 24.39
CA TRP A 848 -3.17 6.19 23.30
C TRP A 848 -4.60 6.62 23.65
N THR A 849 -4.82 7.93 23.74
CA THR A 849 -6.13 8.55 23.98
C THR A 849 -6.57 9.26 22.70
N GLN A 850 -7.75 8.87 22.23
CA GLN A 850 -8.33 9.23 20.95
C GLN A 850 -8.77 10.71 20.89
N GLY A 851 -8.55 11.32 19.73
CA GLY A 851 -9.23 12.55 19.31
C GLY A 851 -10.56 12.30 18.65
N ALA A 852 -11.50 13.23 18.81
CA ALA A 852 -12.69 13.23 17.98
C ALA A 852 -12.25 13.45 16.52
N TYR A 853 -12.44 12.47 15.62
CA TYR A 853 -11.96 12.51 14.22
C TYR A 853 -12.56 13.60 13.31
N TYR A 854 -12.95 14.75 13.86
CA TYR A 854 -13.45 15.90 13.13
C TYR A 854 -12.37 16.96 13.03
N ASP A 855 -12.58 17.88 12.09
CA ASP A 855 -11.58 18.89 11.77
C ASP A 855 -12.18 20.28 11.86
N SER A 856 -11.34 21.22 12.29
CA SER A 856 -11.65 22.63 12.18
C SER A 856 -11.28 23.10 10.78
N VAL A 857 -12.19 23.79 10.10
CA VAL A 857 -11.91 24.41 8.79
C VAL A 857 -12.04 25.92 8.91
N ARG A 858 -10.99 26.62 8.50
CA ARG A 858 -10.93 28.08 8.58
C ARG A 858 -10.79 28.71 7.21
N LEU A 859 -11.31 29.93 7.10
CA LEU A 859 -11.13 30.81 5.95
C LEU A 859 -10.83 32.23 6.43
N PHE A 860 -9.70 32.78 6.01
CA PHE A 860 -9.36 34.17 6.21
C PHE A 860 -9.72 34.99 4.97
N ASP A 861 -10.67 35.92 5.13
CA ASP A 861 -11.17 36.78 4.06
C ASP A 861 -10.30 38.03 3.92
N PHE A 862 -9.78 38.29 2.72
CA PHE A 862 -8.91 39.44 2.46
C PHE A 862 -9.62 40.79 2.41
N ALA A 863 -10.90 40.80 2.05
CA ALA A 863 -11.69 42.02 1.99
C ALA A 863 -12.02 42.52 3.41
N THR A 864 -12.43 41.62 4.31
CA THR A 864 -12.77 41.97 5.69
C THR A 864 -11.58 41.92 6.65
N ARG A 865 -10.52 41.19 6.29
CA ARG A 865 -9.37 40.86 7.14
C ARG A 865 -9.76 40.10 8.40
N THR A 866 -10.76 39.24 8.29
CA THR A 866 -11.26 38.42 9.39
C THR A 866 -11.06 36.94 9.10
N SER A 867 -10.66 36.20 10.13
CA SER A 867 -10.64 34.75 10.12
C SER A 867 -12.02 34.23 10.52
N HIS A 868 -12.57 33.33 9.70
CA HIS A 868 -13.84 32.66 9.94
C HIS A 868 -13.56 31.19 10.25
N LEU A 869 -13.99 30.73 11.42
CA LEU A 869 -14.11 29.31 11.71
C LEU A 869 -15.41 28.84 11.06
N LEU A 870 -15.30 28.12 9.94
CA LEU A 870 -16.46 27.67 9.16
C LEU A 870 -17.04 26.38 9.74
N PHE A 871 -16.15 25.50 10.18
CA PHE A 871 -16.47 24.26 10.89
C PHE A 871 -15.58 24.23 12.13
N ASP A 872 -16.18 24.05 13.31
CA ASP A 872 -15.48 23.83 14.58
C ASP A 872 -15.56 22.35 14.90
N GLU A 873 -14.42 21.71 15.07
CA GLU A 873 -14.25 20.29 15.40
C GLU A 873 -15.10 19.85 16.61
N ASN A 874 -15.26 20.72 17.61
CA ASN A 874 -16.01 20.41 18.82
C ASN A 874 -17.49 20.85 18.77
N SER A 875 -18.03 21.06 17.57
CA SER A 875 -19.40 21.54 17.38
C SER A 875 -20.31 20.51 16.68
N PRO A 876 -21.64 20.65 16.79
CA PRO A 876 -22.58 19.80 16.03
C PRO A 876 -22.49 19.96 14.50
N GLN A 877 -21.73 20.94 14.00
CA GLN A 877 -21.49 21.19 12.58
C GLN A 877 -20.13 20.67 12.12
N ALA A 878 -19.37 20.01 13.01
CA ALA A 878 -18.06 19.46 12.69
C ALA A 878 -18.15 18.48 11.51
N ILE A 879 -17.12 18.52 10.67
CA ILE A 879 -16.97 17.63 9.51
C ILE A 879 -15.62 16.95 9.61
N ARG A 880 -15.45 15.85 8.89
CA ARG A 880 -14.14 15.24 8.68
C ARG A 880 -13.57 15.78 7.38
N ALA A 881 -12.64 16.72 7.47
CA ALA A 881 -12.04 17.38 6.33
C ALA A 881 -10.58 16.94 6.20
N ASP A 882 -10.23 16.30 5.08
CA ASP A 882 -8.84 15.91 4.84
C ASP A 882 -8.01 17.07 4.26
N THR A 883 -8.52 17.71 3.20
CA THR A 883 -7.86 18.81 2.50
C THR A 883 -8.86 19.84 1.99
N VAL A 884 -8.38 21.05 1.67
CA VAL A 884 -9.21 22.13 1.10
C VAL A 884 -8.64 22.67 -0.21
N ALA A 885 -9.54 23.13 -1.10
CA ALA A 885 -9.21 23.83 -2.33
C ALA A 885 -10.11 25.07 -2.50
N LEU A 886 -9.53 26.23 -2.78
CA LEU A 886 -10.19 27.52 -2.72
C LEU A 886 -10.17 28.24 -4.07
N SER A 887 -11.35 28.49 -4.63
CA SER A 887 -11.54 29.45 -5.74
C SER A 887 -11.93 30.83 -5.21
N ASP A 888 -11.99 31.83 -6.08
CA ASP A 888 -12.47 33.18 -5.72
C ASP A 888 -13.95 33.22 -5.26
N THR A 889 -14.69 32.11 -5.37
CA THR A 889 -16.14 32.08 -5.10
C THR A 889 -16.61 30.86 -4.32
N THR A 890 -15.76 29.84 -4.15
CA THR A 890 -16.16 28.54 -3.63
C THR A 890 -15.02 27.91 -2.85
N LEU A 891 -15.34 27.41 -1.66
CA LEU A 891 -14.48 26.51 -0.90
C LEU A 891 -14.87 25.07 -1.25
N THR A 892 -13.93 24.29 -1.75
CA THR A 892 -14.09 22.83 -1.90
C THR A 892 -13.37 22.15 -0.76
N VAL A 893 -14.05 21.23 -0.08
CA VAL A 893 -13.50 20.42 1.01
C VAL A 893 -13.50 18.97 0.54
N THR A 894 -12.36 18.30 0.67
CA THR A 894 -12.27 16.83 0.62
C THR A 894 -12.83 16.32 1.94
N GLU A 895 -14.09 15.91 1.93
CA GLU A 895 -14.81 15.52 3.13
C GLU A 895 -14.88 13.99 3.22
N GLU A 896 -14.39 13.43 4.32
CA GLU A 896 -14.50 12.01 4.65
C GLU A 896 -15.87 11.69 5.23
N ALA A 897 -16.22 10.41 5.28
CA ALA A 897 -17.47 9.97 5.87
C ALA A 897 -17.55 10.30 7.37
N PRO A 898 -18.70 10.78 7.89
CA PRO A 898 -18.85 11.11 9.31
C PRO A 898 -18.38 9.98 10.22
N VAL A 899 -17.81 10.33 11.38
CA VAL A 899 -17.27 9.36 12.36
C VAL A 899 -18.27 8.27 12.67
N LYS A 900 -19.53 8.63 12.90
CA LYS A 900 -20.58 7.65 13.17
C LYS A 900 -20.73 6.64 12.04
N ALA A 901 -20.72 7.08 10.78
CA ALA A 901 -20.85 6.17 9.64
C ALA A 901 -19.63 5.23 9.51
N TRP A 902 -18.44 5.74 9.88
CA TRP A 902 -17.21 4.96 9.92
C TRP A 902 -17.18 3.96 11.08
N LEU A 903 -17.62 4.36 12.27
CA LEU A 903 -17.79 3.45 13.42
C LEU A 903 -18.90 2.42 13.19
N ASP A 904 -20.02 2.83 12.57
CA ASP A 904 -21.12 1.94 12.20
C ASP A 904 -20.67 0.87 11.19
N SER A 905 -19.63 1.14 10.38
CA SER A 905 -18.99 0.15 9.50
C SER A 905 -17.86 -0.64 10.17
N GLY A 906 -17.66 -0.49 11.48
CA GLY A 906 -16.56 -1.14 12.21
C GLY A 906 -15.17 -0.60 11.86
N GLY A 907 -15.11 0.62 11.32
CA GLY A 907 -13.88 1.25 10.84
C GLY A 907 -13.50 0.89 9.40
N TYR A 908 -14.36 0.17 8.67
CA TYR A 908 -14.04 -0.30 7.33
C TYR A 908 -14.40 0.69 6.21
N PRO A 909 -13.53 0.87 5.20
CA PRO A 909 -13.82 1.63 3.99
C PRO A 909 -14.89 0.94 3.11
N ASP A 910 -15.82 1.73 2.60
CA ASP A 910 -16.80 1.38 1.57
C ASP A 910 -16.76 2.49 0.50
N ASN A 911 -17.08 2.16 -0.75
CA ASN A 911 -17.37 3.11 -1.81
C ASN A 911 -18.28 4.28 -1.37
N ALA A 912 -19.26 4.03 -0.49
CA ALA A 912 -20.12 5.07 0.07
C ALA A 912 -19.40 5.99 1.08
N LEU A 913 -18.35 5.48 1.73
CA LEU A 913 -17.53 6.19 2.71
C LEU A 913 -16.30 6.87 2.09
N ASN A 914 -16.00 6.60 0.82
CA ASN A 914 -14.93 7.25 0.07
C ASN A 914 -14.99 8.78 0.22
N PRO A 915 -13.84 9.46 0.45
CA PRO A 915 -13.77 10.91 0.49
C PRO A 915 -14.45 11.56 -0.72
N LYS A 916 -15.28 12.57 -0.50
CA LYS A 916 -16.01 13.30 -1.55
C LYS A 916 -15.69 14.78 -1.50
N LEU A 917 -15.59 15.39 -2.67
CA LEU A 917 -15.43 16.83 -2.78
C LEU A 917 -16.78 17.52 -2.60
N LYS A 918 -16.95 18.21 -1.48
CA LYS A 918 -18.12 19.03 -1.18
C LYS A 918 -17.79 20.51 -1.33
N GLN A 919 -18.70 21.27 -1.94
CA GLN A 919 -18.51 22.68 -2.19
C GLN A 919 -19.36 23.54 -1.27
N TYR A 920 -18.77 24.61 -0.76
CA TYR A 920 -19.33 25.51 0.23
C TYR A 920 -19.12 26.97 -0.18
N THR A 921 -20.03 27.84 0.27
CA THR A 921 -19.79 29.30 0.29
C THR A 921 -18.77 29.65 1.38
N PHE A 922 -18.23 30.87 1.35
CA PHE A 922 -17.33 31.37 2.39
C PHE A 922 -17.99 31.61 3.77
N GLN A 923 -19.30 31.37 3.88
CA GLN A 923 -20.04 31.34 5.15
C GLN A 923 -20.35 29.90 5.60
N GLY A 924 -19.70 28.88 5.03
CA GLY A 924 -19.91 27.48 5.39
C GLY A 924 -21.19 26.84 4.86
N ARG A 925 -22.00 27.55 4.05
CA ARG A 925 -23.21 26.97 3.44
C ARG A 925 -22.87 26.00 2.30
N TYR A 926 -23.31 24.75 2.40
CA TYR A 926 -23.19 23.73 1.35
C TYR A 926 -23.94 24.13 0.08
N ILE A 927 -23.29 23.97 -1.08
CA ILE A 927 -23.84 24.30 -2.40
C ILE A 927 -23.84 23.13 -3.39
N GLY A 928 -23.43 21.94 -2.97
CA GLY A 928 -23.47 20.71 -3.77
C GLY A 928 -22.11 20.02 -3.91
N PRO A 929 -22.07 18.82 -4.51
CA PRO A 929 -20.83 18.09 -4.74
C PRO A 929 -20.00 18.72 -5.86
N ALA A 930 -18.68 18.58 -5.83
CA ALA A 930 -17.85 18.98 -6.95
C ALA A 930 -17.99 17.99 -8.12
N SER A 931 -18.00 16.69 -7.83
CA SER A 931 -18.13 15.60 -8.80
C SER A 931 -19.10 14.50 -8.32
N CYS A 932 -19.62 13.73 -9.28
CA CYS A 932 -20.45 12.55 -9.05
C CYS A 932 -19.72 11.23 -9.26
N SER A 933 -18.38 11.27 -9.34
CA SER A 933 -17.60 10.04 -9.40
C SER A 933 -17.85 9.16 -8.16
N PRO A 934 -18.01 7.83 -8.36
CA PRO A 934 -18.10 6.89 -7.25
C PRO A 934 -16.75 6.67 -6.52
N GLY A 935 -15.61 7.02 -7.14
CA GLY A 935 -14.28 6.97 -6.53
C GLY A 935 -14.08 7.94 -5.36
N ALA A 936 -13.01 7.74 -4.61
CA ALA A 936 -12.49 8.69 -3.66
C ALA A 936 -11.94 9.90 -4.42
N GLN A 937 -12.52 11.06 -4.12
CA GLN A 937 -12.22 12.33 -4.76
C GLN A 937 -11.27 13.12 -3.86
N MET A 938 -9.97 13.12 -4.18
CA MET A 938 -8.91 13.64 -3.31
C MET A 938 -8.03 14.66 -4.01
N TYR A 939 -7.20 15.39 -3.24
CA TYR A 939 -6.19 16.33 -3.74
C TYR A 939 -6.70 17.32 -4.78
N ALA A 940 -7.86 17.92 -4.50
CA ALA A 940 -8.49 18.86 -5.42
C ALA A 940 -7.64 20.14 -5.59
N ALA A 941 -7.68 20.68 -6.81
CA ALA A 941 -7.27 22.04 -7.08
C ALA A 941 -8.42 22.80 -7.75
N ALA A 942 -8.70 23.97 -7.19
CA ALA A 942 -9.82 24.80 -7.63
C ALA A 942 -9.50 25.52 -8.94
N GLY A 943 -10.41 25.41 -9.90
CA GLY A 943 -10.42 26.19 -11.14
C GLY A 943 -11.27 27.45 -11.02
N ALA A 944 -11.86 27.88 -12.14
CA ALA A 944 -12.75 29.04 -12.13
C ALA A 944 -14.12 28.67 -11.52
N GLY A 945 -14.61 29.50 -10.60
CA GLY A 945 -15.93 29.29 -10.01
C GLY A 945 -16.00 27.99 -9.19
N ARG A 946 -16.73 27.00 -9.71
CA ARG A 946 -16.94 25.68 -9.09
C ARG A 946 -16.13 24.55 -9.74
N GLU A 947 -15.33 24.86 -10.74
CA GLU A 947 -14.50 23.87 -11.41
C GLU A 947 -13.45 23.31 -10.46
N VAL A 948 -13.17 22.02 -10.58
CA VAL A 948 -12.09 21.35 -9.88
C VAL A 948 -11.39 20.35 -10.81
N VAL A 949 -10.08 20.24 -10.67
CA VAL A 949 -9.34 19.03 -11.04
C VAL A 949 -8.99 18.27 -9.78
N TYR A 950 -9.09 16.95 -9.80
CA TYR A 950 -8.94 16.14 -8.58
C TYR A 950 -8.48 14.73 -8.93
N MET A 951 -7.97 14.00 -7.94
CA MET A 951 -7.65 12.58 -8.07
C MET A 951 -8.85 11.72 -7.76
N ASP A 952 -9.09 10.75 -8.64
CA ASP A 952 -10.18 9.80 -8.51
C ASP A 952 -9.61 8.39 -8.37
N SER A 953 -10.04 7.67 -7.34
CA SER A 953 -9.56 6.30 -7.06
C SER A 953 -10.29 5.22 -7.85
N SER A 954 -9.63 4.08 -7.95
CA SER A 954 -10.19 2.81 -8.39
C SER A 954 -9.37 1.66 -7.80
N ALA A 955 -9.87 0.43 -7.90
CA ALA A 955 -9.11 -0.79 -7.62
C ALA A 955 -7.87 -1.00 -8.54
N SER A 956 -7.57 -0.04 -9.43
CA SER A 956 -6.35 0.02 -10.25
C SER A 956 -5.51 1.28 -10.03
N GLY A 957 -5.75 2.02 -8.95
CA GLY A 957 -5.07 3.27 -8.62
C GLY A 957 -5.80 4.53 -9.10
N PHE A 958 -5.07 5.64 -9.24
CA PHE A 958 -5.63 6.99 -9.34
C PHE A 958 -5.58 7.58 -10.74
N GLY A 959 -6.62 8.30 -11.16
CA GLY A 959 -6.61 9.16 -12.35
C GLY A 959 -6.84 10.62 -11.99
N LEU A 960 -6.28 11.56 -12.76
CA LEU A 960 -6.69 12.96 -12.69
C LEU A 960 -8.03 13.10 -13.40
N ALA A 961 -9.06 13.51 -12.69
CA ALA A 961 -10.37 13.80 -13.22
C ALA A 961 -10.64 15.32 -13.20
N TYR A 962 -11.61 15.73 -14.00
CA TYR A 962 -12.14 17.09 -14.00
C TYR A 962 -13.64 17.07 -13.72
N ALA A 963 -14.09 18.05 -12.94
CA ALA A 963 -15.51 18.30 -12.77
C ALA A 963 -15.83 19.80 -12.85
N PRO A 964 -16.89 20.19 -13.58
CA PRO A 964 -17.31 21.60 -13.68
C PRO A 964 -18.08 22.10 -12.45
N GLY A 965 -18.27 21.26 -11.42
CA GLY A 965 -19.12 21.53 -10.26
C GLY A 965 -20.55 21.02 -10.47
N ALA A 966 -20.88 19.87 -9.89
CA ALA A 966 -22.21 19.28 -9.97
C ALA A 966 -23.22 19.99 -9.05
N LYS A 967 -24.45 20.17 -9.52
CA LYS A 967 -25.53 20.69 -8.67
C LYS A 967 -26.08 19.61 -7.73
N SER A 968 -26.11 18.37 -8.20
CA SER A 968 -26.56 17.18 -7.48
C SER A 968 -26.11 15.94 -8.24
N CYS A 969 -25.85 14.84 -7.53
CA CYS A 969 -25.69 13.52 -8.12
C CYS A 969 -27.04 12.79 -8.13
N LYS A 970 -27.32 12.06 -9.20
CA LYS A 970 -28.60 11.34 -9.39
C LYS A 970 -28.48 9.88 -9.01
#